data_AF-A0A9C9PMB1-F1
#
_entry.id   AF-A0A9C9PMB1-F1
#
_cell.length_a   1.000
_cell.length_b   1.000
_cell.length_c   1.000
_cell.angle_alpha   90.00
_cell.angle_beta   90.00
_cell.angle_gamma   90.00
#
_symmetry.space_group_name_H-M   'P 1'
#
loop_
_entity.id
_entity.type
_entity.pdbx_description
1 polymer ?
#
loop_
_entity_poly.entity_id
_entity_poly.type
_entity_poly.pdbx_seq_one_letter_code
_entity_poly.pdbx_strand_id
1 'polypeptide(L)'
;MTKPMRQKKMTKQKVLLIGWDAADWKVIHPLIDAGKMPTLKQFINEGVMGNLATLDPPLSPIMWTSIGTGKTADKHGVMGFTQPREDGSGIQPVLSTSRKVKAVWNILMQAGYKSHVIGWWPSHPADPINGVCISNFYHHATGALDDEWNMAQGTVHPPELAETLAELRVHPEELTASHIAPFVPDLEKIDQTKDQRLLSIAKITAEASSMHAAATWIMENQPWDFLAVYYDAIDHYCHGFMKFHPPHREGIPRDLYDFYNGVVEGGYRFHDMMLERLLQLAGDDTTVIICSDHGFHPDHLRPIQLPQEPAGPAAEHSPYGMIAMRGPAIKQDQLIYGSTLLDITPTILTLFDLPTARDMEGRPLLQAFKQAPDIKVIDSWEEIAGDCGMHDVDAEQDPWMEQEALDQLVALGYIEPPGENVQKTVENNARESKYYLARVYLSKNDYANALPLLEELFAKYPDQSRFGLRLAKVYLNLERIAEARRVTDETIAVSEQTQVQEIKDNFAQQKAAKEKAEKEKAETEEKSETEESQEIPELPDDATLLEQIRQRNRPTLALLQGNLCLAEEKPEDALAHFQKAQTASPRLPDLHISIAHSYLKMQQLQDAEEAFFQALEINPDSAAALYGLGLVYLQMRQFNDAAEALMDSVGRIYHNPNAHYFLGEAFYRLGRFEMAAQSWEVAVTQAPGLKKAHKRLIDIYQRHLNEALKAAQHQEIRDRIVEVPTHSSDQAVDKKTTLKTVLEQSGTHTKKLVGIPPAKIITLVSGLPRSGTSMMMQILQAGGLDLLTDEKRNADEHNPLGYFELEAIKNLKQDKSCLASAQGKVIKVIAQLLPALDKGYHYRIIFMLREIHEVLQSQQTMLNQAESDKDKLGQTFQQQLHRIQVWLRKQNNIEVIYVKYQEVIQHPLQAIEKLNDFLDGVLDVEKSLEVVDVNLYRARG
;
A
#
# COMPACT_ATOMS: atom_id res chain seq x y z
N MET A 1 -35.42 50.02 7.45
CA MET A 1 -33.96 50.19 7.56
C MET A 1 -33.43 49.26 8.64
N THR A 2 -33.21 48.00 8.29
CA THR A 2 -32.53 47.00 9.12
C THR A 2 -31.04 47.11 8.86
N LYS A 3 -30.25 47.36 9.92
CA LYS A 3 -28.78 47.43 9.83
C LYS A 3 -28.24 46.08 9.32
N PRO A 4 -27.24 46.07 8.42
CA PRO A 4 -26.57 44.83 8.05
C PRO A 4 -25.90 44.26 9.31
N MET A 5 -26.15 42.97 9.60
CA MET A 5 -25.32 42.22 10.53
C MET A 5 -23.87 42.32 10.05
N ARG A 6 -23.00 42.89 10.89
CA ARG A 6 -21.55 42.79 10.69
C ARG A 6 -21.21 41.30 10.61
N GLN A 7 -20.89 40.81 9.41
CA GLN A 7 -20.13 39.58 9.25
C GLN A 7 -18.90 39.71 10.16
N LYS A 8 -18.81 38.83 11.17
CA LYS A 8 -17.61 38.64 11.95
C LYS A 8 -16.51 38.36 10.92
N LYS A 9 -15.55 39.28 10.76
CA LYS A 9 -14.37 39.06 9.92
C LYS A 9 -13.70 37.79 10.45
N MET A 10 -13.86 36.66 9.75
CA MET A 10 -13.07 35.46 10.03
C MET A 10 -11.62 35.91 9.86
N THR A 11 -10.80 35.78 10.90
CA THR A 11 -9.35 35.88 10.75
C THR A 11 -8.96 34.86 9.70
N LYS A 12 -8.43 35.31 8.55
CA LYS A 12 -8.10 34.45 7.41
C LYS A 12 -7.02 33.48 7.87
N GLN A 13 -7.38 32.22 8.08
CA GLN A 13 -6.49 31.23 8.68
C GLN A 13 -5.49 30.77 7.61
N LYS A 14 -4.20 30.94 7.88
CA LYS A 14 -3.11 30.52 6.98
C LYS A 14 -2.43 29.27 7.49
N VAL A 15 -2.08 28.36 6.59
CA VAL A 15 -1.35 27.13 6.92
C VAL A 15 -0.15 26.95 6.00
N LEU A 16 1.04 26.82 6.59
CA LEU A 16 2.27 26.44 5.91
C LEU A 16 2.62 24.99 6.28
N LEU A 17 2.67 24.12 5.29
CA LEU A 17 3.11 22.73 5.43
C LEU A 17 4.53 22.58 4.86
N ILE A 18 5.45 22.08 5.68
CA ILE A 18 6.84 21.85 5.33
C ILE A 18 7.10 20.34 5.43
N GLY A 19 7.38 19.72 4.29
CA GLY A 19 7.84 18.33 4.22
C GLY A 19 9.36 18.29 4.26
N TRP A 20 9.92 17.60 5.26
CA TRP A 20 11.33 17.22 5.28
C TRP A 20 11.41 15.71 5.08
N ASP A 21 11.89 15.24 3.93
CA ASP A 21 12.05 13.80 3.70
C ASP A 21 13.13 13.23 4.61
N ALA A 22 12.78 12.14 5.31
CA ALA A 22 13.66 11.39 6.19
C ALA A 22 14.27 12.09 7.43
N ALA A 23 13.62 13.14 7.95
CA ALA A 23 14.04 13.82 9.18
C ALA A 23 13.67 13.01 10.45
N ASP A 24 14.68 12.72 11.30
CA ASP A 24 14.53 11.91 12.51
C ASP A 24 14.95 12.67 13.78
N TRP A 25 14.15 12.53 14.85
CA TRP A 25 14.43 13.09 16.16
C TRP A 25 15.75 12.61 16.76
N LYS A 26 16.21 11.40 16.43
CA LYS A 26 17.48 10.82 16.89
C LYS A 26 18.70 11.57 16.35
N VAL A 27 18.57 12.27 15.21
CA VAL A 27 19.60 13.18 14.70
C VAL A 27 19.37 14.60 15.24
N ILE A 28 18.11 15.05 15.27
CA ILE A 28 17.75 16.42 15.67
C ILE A 28 18.04 16.71 17.15
N HIS A 29 17.67 15.84 18.08
CA HIS A 29 17.82 16.10 19.51
C HIS A 29 19.27 16.38 19.93
N PRO A 30 20.27 15.53 19.54
CA PRO A 30 21.67 15.84 19.79
C PRO A 30 22.12 17.20 19.22
N LEU A 31 21.60 17.58 18.04
CA LEU A 31 21.93 18.87 17.42
C LEU A 31 21.30 20.06 18.17
N ILE A 32 20.05 19.93 18.63
CA ILE A 32 19.37 20.92 19.46
C ILE A 32 20.09 21.10 20.80
N ASP A 33 20.48 20.01 21.43
CA ASP A 33 21.21 20.01 22.70
C ASP A 33 22.59 20.66 22.56
N ALA A 34 23.26 20.44 21.42
CA ALA A 34 24.51 21.09 21.05
C ALA A 34 24.35 22.56 20.59
N GLY A 35 23.12 23.08 20.50
CA GLY A 35 22.85 24.45 20.03
C GLY A 35 23.04 24.65 18.52
N LYS A 36 23.05 23.58 17.73
CA LYS A 36 23.28 23.59 16.28
C LYS A 36 21.99 23.79 15.45
N MET A 37 20.82 23.63 16.06
CA MET A 37 19.49 23.85 15.43
C MET A 37 18.63 24.81 16.27
N PRO A 38 19.05 26.08 16.43
CA PRO A 38 18.34 27.04 17.29
C PRO A 38 16.92 27.36 16.81
N THR A 39 16.66 27.37 15.50
CA THR A 39 15.36 27.75 14.95
C THR A 39 14.31 26.68 15.28
N LEU A 40 14.60 25.42 14.98
CA LEU A 40 13.72 24.31 15.29
C LEU A 40 13.53 24.16 16.81
N LYS A 41 14.58 24.37 17.61
CA LYS A 41 14.47 24.40 19.08
C LYS A 41 13.45 25.43 19.55
N GLN A 42 13.52 26.66 19.03
CA GLN A 42 12.53 27.68 19.37
C GLN A 42 11.13 27.29 18.88
N PHE A 43 11.04 26.77 17.66
CA PHE A 43 9.77 26.36 17.06
C PHE A 43 9.01 25.32 17.89
N ILE A 44 9.70 24.28 18.37
CA ILE A 44 9.07 23.21 19.18
C ILE A 44 8.72 23.69 20.59
N ASN A 45 9.54 24.56 21.21
CA ASN A 45 9.25 25.13 22.53
C ASN A 45 8.00 26.01 22.51
N GLU A 46 7.74 26.68 21.39
CA GLU A 46 6.56 27.54 21.20
C GLU A 46 5.36 26.78 20.60
N GLY A 47 5.51 25.49 20.34
CA GLY A 47 4.55 24.66 19.62
C GLY A 47 4.36 23.29 20.25
N VAL A 48 4.05 22.30 19.41
CA VAL A 48 3.98 20.89 19.78
C VAL A 48 4.91 20.06 18.90
N MET A 49 5.36 18.92 19.42
CA MET A 49 6.19 17.98 18.66
C MET A 49 5.81 16.52 18.97
N GLY A 50 6.16 15.59 18.08
CA GLY A 50 5.99 14.17 18.31
C GLY A 50 6.54 13.30 17.18
N ASN A 51 6.46 11.99 17.38
CA ASN A 51 6.80 11.01 16.35
C ASN A 51 5.65 10.89 15.34
N LEU A 52 5.99 10.73 14.07
CA LEU A 52 5.03 10.48 13.01
C LEU A 52 5.27 9.06 12.46
N ALA A 53 4.37 8.13 12.76
CA ALA A 53 4.53 6.74 12.34
C ALA A 53 4.42 6.61 10.81
N THR A 54 5.37 5.88 10.22
CA THR A 54 5.46 5.64 8.78
C THR A 54 4.41 4.62 8.29
N LEU A 55 4.30 4.44 6.97
CA LEU A 55 3.41 3.46 6.35
C LEU A 55 4.18 2.21 5.87
N ASP A 56 3.50 1.08 5.75
CA ASP A 56 4.05 -0.13 5.10
C ASP A 56 3.36 -0.33 3.74
N PRO A 57 4.09 -0.31 2.60
CA PRO A 57 5.54 -0.16 2.49
C PRO A 57 6.05 1.29 2.67
N PRO A 58 7.27 1.51 3.20
CA PRO A 58 7.85 2.83 3.40
C PRO A 58 8.50 3.34 2.10
N LEU A 59 7.69 3.63 1.08
CA LEU A 59 8.16 4.20 -0.20
C LEU A 59 7.69 5.65 -0.32
N SER A 60 8.60 6.60 -0.54
CA SER A 60 8.30 8.05 -0.51
C SER A 60 7.12 8.45 -1.41
N PRO A 61 6.95 7.93 -2.65
CA PRO A 61 5.78 8.26 -3.47
C PRO A 61 4.45 7.83 -2.84
N ILE A 62 4.42 6.72 -2.11
CA ILE A 62 3.22 6.28 -1.37
C ILE A 62 3.01 7.19 -0.17
N MET A 63 4.07 7.46 0.58
CA MET A 63 4.02 8.21 1.82
C MET A 63 3.61 9.66 1.61
N TRP A 64 4.25 10.40 0.70
CA TRP A 64 3.92 11.80 0.41
C TRP A 64 2.56 11.98 -0.26
N THR A 65 2.12 11.01 -1.07
CA THR A 65 0.74 10.98 -1.57
C THR A 65 -0.25 10.72 -0.43
N SER A 66 0.07 9.84 0.51
CA SER A 66 -0.77 9.55 1.68
C SER A 66 -0.87 10.76 2.63
N ILE A 67 0.23 11.49 2.86
CA ILE A 67 0.24 12.75 3.61
C ILE A 67 -0.68 13.76 2.93
N GLY A 68 -0.54 13.93 1.61
CA GLY A 68 -1.30 14.89 0.82
C GLY A 68 -2.78 14.56 0.66
N THR A 69 -3.20 13.30 0.89
CA THR A 69 -4.60 12.86 0.65
C THR A 69 -5.31 12.39 1.91
N GLY A 70 -4.59 12.03 2.97
CA GLY A 70 -5.14 11.36 4.15
C GLY A 70 -5.62 9.92 3.91
N LYS A 71 -5.24 9.32 2.77
CA LYS A 71 -5.71 8.01 2.29
C LYS A 71 -4.52 7.07 2.06
N THR A 72 -4.74 5.77 2.12
CA THR A 72 -3.73 4.75 1.80
C THR A 72 -3.64 4.43 0.29
N ALA A 73 -2.57 3.75 -0.13
CA ALA A 73 -2.28 3.49 -1.55
C ALA A 73 -3.34 2.69 -2.31
N ASP A 74 -4.08 1.79 -1.65
CA ASP A 74 -5.24 1.10 -2.23
C ASP A 74 -6.34 2.08 -2.71
N LYS A 75 -6.41 3.28 -2.12
CA LYS A 75 -7.35 4.33 -2.49
C LYS A 75 -6.75 5.37 -3.44
N HIS A 76 -5.59 5.95 -3.10
CA HIS A 76 -5.01 7.00 -3.94
C HIS A 76 -4.34 6.49 -5.22
N GLY A 77 -4.03 5.19 -5.31
CA GLY A 77 -3.61 4.53 -6.55
C GLY A 77 -2.11 4.58 -6.89
N VAL A 78 -1.30 5.32 -6.13
CA VAL A 78 0.17 5.37 -6.30
C VAL A 78 0.77 4.20 -5.51
N MET A 79 1.44 3.28 -6.20
CA MET A 79 1.89 2.00 -5.64
C MET A 79 3.42 1.88 -5.50
N GLY A 80 4.20 2.85 -5.95
CA GLY A 80 5.66 2.80 -5.91
C GLY A 80 6.27 3.94 -6.71
N PHE A 81 7.56 3.81 -7.07
CA PHE A 81 8.29 4.81 -7.84
C PHE A 81 7.97 4.82 -9.33
N THR A 82 7.55 3.67 -9.87
CA THR A 82 7.24 3.51 -11.30
C THR A 82 5.93 2.76 -11.50
N GLN A 83 5.32 2.95 -12.65
CA GLN A 83 4.12 2.25 -13.10
C GLN A 83 4.23 1.84 -14.56
N PRO A 84 3.46 0.85 -15.03
CA PRO A 84 3.40 0.52 -16.45
C PRO A 84 2.79 1.68 -17.25
N ARG A 85 3.26 1.89 -18.47
CA ARG A 85 2.57 2.77 -19.44
C ARG A 85 1.27 2.10 -19.90
N GLU A 86 0.26 2.91 -20.22
CA GLU A 86 -1.06 2.38 -20.64
C GLU A 86 -1.01 1.62 -21.97
N ASP A 87 -0.10 2.02 -22.86
CA ASP A 87 0.15 1.40 -24.16
C ASP A 87 0.98 0.10 -24.06
N GLY A 88 1.50 -0.22 -22.87
CA GLY A 88 2.37 -1.38 -22.62
C GLY A 88 3.79 -1.25 -23.19
N SER A 89 4.21 -0.07 -23.65
CA SER A 89 5.54 0.15 -24.24
C SER A 89 6.69 0.14 -23.23
N GLY A 90 6.38 0.10 -21.93
CA GLY A 90 7.36 0.00 -20.85
C GLY A 90 6.81 0.48 -19.52
N ILE A 91 7.71 0.99 -18.69
CA ILE A 91 7.38 1.65 -17.43
C ILE A 91 7.64 3.15 -17.53
N GLN A 92 7.04 3.91 -16.63
CA GLN A 92 7.24 5.34 -16.45
C GLN A 92 7.31 5.65 -14.95
N PRO A 93 7.92 6.78 -14.53
CA PRO A 93 7.80 7.28 -13.18
C PRO A 93 6.33 7.51 -12.79
N VAL A 94 6.02 7.46 -11.48
CA VAL A 94 4.70 7.89 -11.00
C VAL A 94 4.59 9.41 -11.06
N LEU A 95 3.42 9.87 -11.49
CA LEU A 95 3.12 11.28 -11.80
C LEU A 95 1.94 11.79 -10.96
N SER A 96 1.68 13.10 -11.00
CA SER A 96 0.48 13.71 -10.41
C SER A 96 -0.80 13.08 -10.97
N THR A 97 -0.83 12.78 -12.28
CA THR A 97 -1.92 12.08 -12.97
C THR A 97 -2.11 10.63 -12.55
N SER A 98 -1.13 10.03 -11.86
CA SER A 98 -1.24 8.67 -11.31
C SER A 98 -2.11 8.62 -10.06
N ARG A 99 -2.30 9.77 -9.39
CA ARG A 99 -3.12 9.92 -8.18
C ARG A 99 -4.60 9.96 -8.56
N LYS A 100 -5.39 9.04 -7.98
CA LYS A 100 -6.82 8.84 -8.29
C LYS A 100 -7.79 9.62 -7.42
N VAL A 101 -7.28 10.39 -6.47
CA VAL A 101 -8.06 11.07 -5.42
C VAL A 101 -7.53 12.49 -5.23
N LYS A 102 -8.39 13.37 -4.73
CA LYS A 102 -8.01 14.76 -4.43
C LYS A 102 -6.98 14.81 -3.30
N ALA A 103 -5.92 15.59 -3.50
CA ALA A 103 -5.03 16.00 -2.42
C ALA A 103 -5.62 17.21 -1.68
N VAL A 104 -5.03 17.56 -0.53
CA VAL A 104 -5.51 18.64 0.34
C VAL A 104 -5.56 19.99 -0.38
N TRP A 105 -4.60 20.28 -1.27
CA TRP A 105 -4.62 21.51 -2.08
C TRP A 105 -5.77 21.53 -3.11
N ASN A 106 -6.14 20.37 -3.67
CA ASN A 106 -7.28 20.24 -4.57
C ASN A 106 -8.59 20.49 -3.80
N ILE A 107 -8.72 19.93 -2.59
CA ILE A 107 -9.86 20.14 -1.70
C ILE A 107 -9.97 21.61 -1.27
N LEU A 108 -8.86 22.23 -0.87
CA LEU A 108 -8.81 23.62 -0.43
C LEU A 108 -9.16 24.58 -1.56
N MET A 109 -8.67 24.34 -2.78
CA MET A 109 -9.06 25.09 -3.97
C MET A 109 -10.56 24.98 -4.21
N GLN A 110 -11.12 23.76 -4.17
CA GLN A 110 -12.55 23.52 -4.37
C GLN A 110 -13.40 24.24 -3.30
N ALA A 111 -12.87 24.41 -2.09
CA ALA A 111 -13.46 25.19 -1.01
C ALA A 111 -13.23 26.71 -1.11
N GLY A 112 -12.52 27.19 -2.15
CA GLY A 112 -12.29 28.60 -2.42
C GLY A 112 -11.05 29.20 -1.74
N TYR A 113 -10.18 28.37 -1.14
CA TYR A 113 -8.91 28.81 -0.56
C TYR A 113 -7.81 28.80 -1.63
N LYS A 114 -6.91 29.80 -1.57
CA LYS A 114 -5.78 29.89 -2.51
C LYS A 114 -4.62 29.02 -2.04
N SER A 115 -4.29 28.00 -2.82
CA SER A 115 -3.27 26.99 -2.49
C SER A 115 -2.02 27.15 -3.33
N HIS A 116 -0.85 26.98 -2.72
CA HIS A 116 0.45 26.86 -3.39
C HIS A 116 1.11 25.53 -3.03
N VAL A 117 1.74 24.88 -4.00
CA VAL A 117 2.40 23.57 -3.83
C VAL A 117 3.76 23.61 -4.53
N ILE A 118 4.84 23.35 -3.80
CA ILE A 118 6.21 23.49 -4.31
C ILE A 118 6.97 22.20 -4.04
N GLY A 119 7.39 21.53 -5.12
CA GLY A 119 8.25 20.34 -5.08
C GLY A 119 7.58 19.06 -4.59
N TRP A 120 6.30 19.09 -4.21
CA TRP A 120 5.63 17.96 -3.55
C TRP A 120 5.68 16.67 -4.37
N TRP A 121 5.98 15.51 -3.79
CA TRP A 121 6.09 14.27 -4.57
C TRP A 121 4.80 13.43 -4.56
N PRO A 122 4.31 12.93 -5.71
CA PRO A 122 4.58 13.37 -7.08
C PRO A 122 3.66 14.54 -7.46
N SER A 123 4.22 15.55 -8.12
CA SER A 123 3.49 16.75 -8.57
C SER A 123 3.78 17.12 -10.01
N HIS A 124 4.48 16.29 -10.77
CA HIS A 124 4.64 16.48 -12.21
C HIS A 124 3.57 15.70 -13.01
N PRO A 125 2.92 16.29 -14.02
CA PRO A 125 2.91 17.72 -14.34
C PRO A 125 2.23 18.53 -13.23
N ALA A 126 2.63 19.80 -13.08
CA ALA A 126 2.16 20.72 -12.06
C ALA A 126 0.64 20.89 -12.10
N ASP A 127 -0.05 20.56 -11.02
CA ASP A 127 -1.52 20.61 -10.92
C ASP A 127 -2.05 22.03 -11.24
N PRO A 128 -3.11 22.18 -12.06
CA PRO A 128 -3.66 23.47 -12.46
C PRO A 128 -4.53 24.10 -11.35
N ILE A 129 -3.97 24.26 -10.16
CA ILE A 129 -4.67 24.82 -8.99
C ILE A 129 -4.92 26.33 -9.10
N ASN A 130 -5.76 26.88 -8.21
CA ASN A 130 -6.08 28.32 -8.14
C ASN A 130 -4.94 29.20 -7.54
N GLY A 131 -3.70 28.73 -7.61
CA GLY A 131 -2.47 29.37 -7.17
C GLY A 131 -1.28 28.81 -7.93
N VAL A 132 -0.11 28.73 -7.30
CA VAL A 132 1.12 28.27 -7.95
C VAL A 132 1.41 26.81 -7.59
N CYS A 133 1.62 25.97 -8.61
CA CYS A 133 2.16 24.62 -8.45
C CYS A 133 3.51 24.54 -9.16
N ILE A 134 4.55 24.13 -8.43
CA ILE A 134 5.89 23.86 -8.94
C ILE A 134 6.14 22.38 -8.75
N SER A 135 6.36 21.65 -9.84
CA SER A 135 6.49 20.21 -9.82
C SER A 135 7.78 19.75 -9.13
N ASN A 136 7.81 18.51 -8.66
CA ASN A 136 8.98 17.87 -8.06
C ASN A 136 10.20 17.73 -9.00
N PHE A 137 10.05 18.04 -10.30
CA PHE A 137 11.16 18.04 -11.27
C PHE A 137 11.84 19.41 -11.47
N TYR A 138 11.35 20.46 -10.81
CA TYR A 138 11.84 21.83 -11.05
C TYR A 138 13.33 22.03 -10.79
N HIS A 139 13.87 21.40 -9.74
CA HIS A 139 15.20 21.72 -9.24
C HIS A 139 16.32 20.92 -9.90
N HIS A 140 16.00 19.95 -10.77
CA HIS A 140 17.01 19.08 -11.38
C HIS A 140 17.89 19.85 -12.36
N ALA A 141 19.20 19.70 -12.16
CA ALA A 141 20.21 20.28 -13.01
C ALA A 141 20.66 19.28 -14.08
N THR A 142 20.63 19.71 -15.35
CA THR A 142 20.96 18.87 -16.49
C THR A 142 22.09 19.49 -17.30
N GLY A 143 23.15 18.71 -17.57
CA GLY A 143 24.31 19.19 -18.34
C GLY A 143 25.33 19.95 -17.47
N ALA A 144 26.29 20.60 -18.12
CA ALA A 144 27.24 21.51 -17.49
C ALA A 144 26.62 22.91 -17.33
N LEU A 145 27.19 23.77 -16.47
CA LEU A 145 26.67 25.12 -16.20
C LEU A 145 26.54 25.98 -17.47
N ASP A 146 27.48 25.82 -18.40
CA ASP A 146 27.53 26.59 -19.65
C ASP A 146 26.57 26.04 -20.72
N ASP A 147 25.91 24.89 -20.47
CA ASP A 147 24.90 24.32 -21.36
C ASP A 147 23.52 24.96 -21.12
N GLU A 148 22.67 25.00 -22.16
CA GLU A 148 21.27 25.40 -21.98
C GLU A 148 20.48 24.34 -21.21
N TRP A 149 20.21 24.61 -19.93
CA TRP A 149 19.45 23.75 -19.03
C TRP A 149 17.99 24.23 -18.84
N ASN A 150 17.19 24.13 -19.91
CA ASN A 150 15.80 24.60 -19.92
C ASN A 150 14.89 23.82 -18.96
N MET A 151 13.93 24.53 -18.35
CA MET A 151 12.90 23.91 -17.54
C MET A 151 11.84 23.24 -18.42
N ALA A 152 11.54 21.96 -18.16
CA ALA A 152 10.59 21.20 -18.96
C ALA A 152 9.16 21.76 -18.87
N GLN A 153 8.36 21.50 -19.91
CA GLN A 153 6.96 21.90 -19.95
C GLN A 153 6.16 21.22 -18.83
N GLY A 154 5.17 21.92 -18.28
CA GLY A 154 4.35 21.39 -17.17
C GLY A 154 5.06 21.38 -15.82
N THR A 155 6.28 21.91 -15.71
CA THR A 155 6.98 22.05 -14.43
C THR A 155 6.38 23.12 -13.53
N VAL A 156 5.82 24.18 -14.12
CA VAL A 156 5.24 25.33 -13.39
C VAL A 156 3.83 25.60 -13.88
N HIS A 157 2.92 25.76 -12.93
CA HIS A 157 1.61 26.37 -13.12
C HIS A 157 1.47 27.58 -12.19
N PRO A 158 0.96 28.73 -12.66
CA PRO A 158 0.60 29.00 -14.04
C PRO A 158 1.84 29.27 -14.93
N PRO A 159 1.81 28.98 -16.24
CA PRO A 159 3.00 29.01 -17.10
C PRO A 159 3.71 30.37 -17.18
N GLU A 160 3.02 31.48 -16.96
CA GLU A 160 3.60 32.82 -16.97
C GLU A 160 4.66 33.05 -15.88
N LEU A 161 4.71 32.21 -14.85
CA LEU A 161 5.75 32.28 -13.81
C LEU A 161 7.00 31.47 -14.16
N ALA A 162 6.99 30.71 -15.27
CA ALA A 162 8.05 29.78 -15.60
C ALA A 162 9.41 30.46 -15.81
N GLU A 163 9.44 31.60 -16.52
CA GLU A 163 10.68 32.35 -16.80
C GLU A 163 11.28 32.91 -15.50
N THR A 164 10.46 33.57 -14.68
CA THR A 164 10.92 34.12 -13.39
C THR A 164 11.42 33.05 -12.45
N LEU A 165 10.74 31.90 -12.37
CA LEU A 165 11.17 30.82 -11.49
C LEU A 165 12.42 30.12 -12.05
N ALA A 166 12.58 29.98 -13.37
CA ALA A 166 13.79 29.41 -13.96
C ALA A 166 15.07 30.16 -13.53
N GLU A 167 15.02 31.49 -13.40
CA GLU A 167 16.13 32.33 -12.91
C GLU A 167 16.50 32.10 -11.43
N LEU A 168 15.61 31.48 -10.64
CA LEU A 168 15.85 31.20 -9.21
C LEU A 168 16.52 29.84 -8.96
N ARG A 169 16.72 29.03 -10.01
CA ARG A 169 17.40 27.74 -9.89
C ARG A 169 18.90 27.95 -9.72
N VAL A 170 19.50 27.12 -8.88
CA VAL A 170 20.93 27.09 -8.59
C VAL A 170 21.52 25.84 -9.22
N HIS A 171 22.51 26.00 -10.09
CA HIS A 171 23.23 24.89 -10.67
C HIS A 171 24.32 24.38 -9.69
N PRO A 172 24.59 23.06 -9.61
CA PRO A 172 25.60 22.52 -8.70
C PRO A 172 27.01 23.11 -8.89
N GLU A 173 27.40 23.44 -10.12
CA GLU A 173 28.71 24.04 -10.43
C GLU A 173 28.83 25.52 -10.01
N GLU A 174 27.73 26.18 -9.66
CA GLU A 174 27.78 27.53 -9.04
C GLU A 174 28.27 27.46 -7.58
N LEU A 175 28.20 26.29 -6.94
CA LEU A 175 28.61 26.13 -5.55
C LEU A 175 30.13 26.01 -5.42
N THR A 176 30.72 27.03 -4.80
CA THR A 176 32.14 27.06 -4.44
C THR A 176 32.48 26.12 -3.27
N ALA A 177 33.78 25.82 -3.11
CA ALA A 177 34.30 25.11 -1.94
C ALA A 177 33.87 25.72 -0.59
N SER A 178 33.66 27.04 -0.52
CA SER A 178 33.20 27.70 0.71
C SER A 178 31.76 27.31 1.10
N HIS A 179 30.93 26.96 0.11
CA HIS A 179 29.58 26.47 0.37
C HIS A 179 29.58 25.01 0.86
N ILE A 180 30.59 24.22 0.49
CA ILE A 180 30.71 22.79 0.83
C ILE A 180 31.49 22.57 2.14
N ALA A 181 32.42 23.45 2.48
CA ALA A 181 33.25 23.36 3.69
C ALA A 181 32.46 23.17 5.02
N PRO A 182 31.24 23.74 5.21
CA PRO A 182 30.43 23.45 6.39
C PRO A 182 30.02 21.98 6.56
N PHE A 183 29.99 21.21 5.47
CA PHE A 183 29.68 19.78 5.44
C PHE A 183 30.96 18.94 5.52
N VAL A 184 32.02 19.37 4.82
CA VAL A 184 33.32 18.69 4.73
C VAL A 184 34.45 19.70 4.95
N PRO A 185 34.89 19.94 6.21
CA PRO A 185 35.85 21.00 6.52
C PRO A 185 37.22 20.86 5.84
N ASP A 186 37.65 19.63 5.56
CA ASP A 186 38.96 19.29 4.99
C ASP A 186 38.89 18.92 3.49
N LEU A 187 37.91 19.47 2.76
CA LEU A 187 37.61 19.09 1.36
C LEU A 187 38.81 19.17 0.41
N GLU A 188 39.75 20.08 0.65
CA GLU A 188 40.98 20.27 -0.14
C GLU A 188 41.90 19.04 -0.15
N LYS A 189 41.74 18.13 0.83
CA LYS A 189 42.53 16.89 0.94
C LYS A 189 41.96 15.74 0.10
N ILE A 190 40.79 15.93 -0.52
CA ILE A 190 40.06 14.88 -1.24
C ILE A 190 40.39 14.96 -2.73
N ASP A 191 41.00 13.89 -3.25
CA ASP A 191 41.29 13.75 -4.68
C ASP A 191 40.00 13.49 -5.47
N GLN A 192 39.44 14.55 -6.06
CA GLN A 192 38.19 14.48 -6.84
C GLN A 192 38.30 13.53 -8.04
N THR A 193 39.49 13.19 -8.55
CA THR A 193 39.61 12.20 -9.62
C THR A 193 39.28 10.77 -9.16
N LYS A 194 39.32 10.52 -7.85
CA LYS A 194 39.04 9.23 -7.23
C LYS A 194 37.74 9.24 -6.43
N ASP A 195 37.32 10.40 -5.94
CA ASP A 195 36.18 10.54 -5.05
C ASP A 195 35.31 11.75 -5.40
N GLN A 196 34.20 11.48 -6.10
CA GLN A 196 33.27 12.51 -6.59
C GLN A 196 32.13 12.84 -5.60
N ARG A 197 32.21 12.41 -4.34
CA ARG A 197 31.14 12.65 -3.35
C ARG A 197 30.92 14.13 -3.03
N LEU A 198 31.92 15.00 -3.21
CA LEU A 198 31.71 16.45 -3.05
C LEU A 198 30.73 17.02 -4.09
N LEU A 199 30.75 16.49 -5.33
CA LEU A 199 29.76 16.88 -6.34
C LEU A 199 28.35 16.45 -5.94
N SER A 200 28.19 15.29 -5.29
CA SER A 200 26.89 14.87 -4.74
C SER A 200 26.39 15.83 -3.66
N ILE A 201 27.26 16.29 -2.75
CA ILE A 201 26.90 17.29 -1.73
C ILE A 201 26.50 18.60 -2.40
N ALA A 202 27.25 19.06 -3.40
CA ALA A 202 26.94 20.27 -4.16
C ALA A 202 25.58 20.15 -4.86
N LYS A 203 25.32 19.01 -5.54
CA LYS A 203 24.04 18.73 -6.19
C LYS A 203 22.87 18.84 -5.22
N ILE A 204 22.90 18.09 -4.12
CA ILE A 204 21.82 18.09 -3.11
C ILE A 204 21.59 19.50 -2.55
N THR A 205 22.67 20.24 -2.27
CA THR A 205 22.59 21.60 -1.72
C THR A 205 21.99 22.59 -2.72
N ALA A 206 22.36 22.50 -4.00
CA ALA A 206 21.85 23.35 -5.07
C ALA A 206 20.36 23.08 -5.36
N GLU A 207 19.97 21.81 -5.39
CA GLU A 207 18.58 21.38 -5.57
C GLU A 207 17.68 21.91 -4.44
N ALA A 208 18.10 21.73 -3.18
CA ALA A 208 17.42 22.27 -2.01
C ALA A 208 17.33 23.81 -2.04
N SER A 209 18.41 24.47 -2.44
CA SER A 209 18.46 25.93 -2.57
C SER A 209 17.48 26.43 -3.64
N SER A 210 17.36 25.72 -4.76
CA SER A 210 16.41 26.04 -5.83
C SER A 210 14.96 25.94 -5.35
N MET A 211 14.62 24.86 -4.63
CA MET A 211 13.31 24.69 -3.99
C MET A 211 13.02 25.80 -2.98
N HIS A 212 14.01 26.16 -2.16
CA HIS A 212 13.86 27.20 -1.15
C HIS A 212 13.73 28.61 -1.75
N ALA A 213 14.49 28.92 -2.79
CA ALA A 213 14.39 30.18 -3.52
C ALA A 213 13.00 30.35 -4.14
N ALA A 214 12.48 29.30 -4.79
CA ALA A 214 11.13 29.30 -5.34
C ALA A 214 10.07 29.50 -4.23
N ALA A 215 10.17 28.76 -3.12
CA ALA A 215 9.20 28.84 -2.03
C ALA A 215 9.16 30.23 -1.38
N THR A 216 10.33 30.80 -1.08
CA THR A 216 10.44 32.12 -0.45
C THR A 216 9.97 33.23 -1.40
N TRP A 217 10.32 33.16 -2.68
CA TRP A 217 9.84 34.13 -3.68
C TRP A 217 8.32 34.09 -3.81
N ILE A 218 7.71 32.91 -3.85
CA ILE A 218 6.25 32.74 -3.92
C ILE A 218 5.57 33.29 -2.66
N MET A 219 6.11 33.03 -1.47
CA MET A 219 5.56 33.57 -0.22
C MET A 219 5.57 35.10 -0.16
N GLU A 220 6.55 35.75 -0.80
CA GLU A 220 6.68 37.22 -0.85
C GLU A 220 5.80 37.85 -1.92
N ASN A 221 5.65 37.21 -3.08
CA ASN A 221 5.08 37.83 -4.28
C ASN A 221 3.67 37.37 -4.61
N GLN A 222 3.19 36.28 -4.02
CA GLN A 222 1.86 35.72 -4.30
C GLN A 222 1.00 35.67 -3.02
N PRO A 223 -0.29 36.05 -3.09
CA PRO A 223 -1.20 35.86 -1.96
C PRO A 223 -1.51 34.37 -1.78
N TRP A 224 -1.61 33.90 -0.53
CA TRP A 224 -1.90 32.49 -0.25
C TRP A 224 -2.69 32.32 1.05
N ASP A 225 -3.46 31.23 1.10
CA ASP A 225 -4.13 30.72 2.30
C ASP A 225 -3.46 29.42 2.77
N PHE A 226 -3.05 28.57 1.83
CA PHE A 226 -2.28 27.34 2.08
C PHE A 226 -1.03 27.31 1.22
N LEU A 227 0.11 26.94 1.79
CA LEU A 227 1.33 26.64 1.06
C LEU A 227 1.92 25.33 1.55
N ALA A 228 2.24 24.42 0.63
CA ALA A 228 3.02 23.22 0.91
C ALA A 228 4.36 23.30 0.17
N VAL A 229 5.46 23.07 0.88
CA VAL A 229 6.80 22.93 0.30
C VAL A 229 7.41 21.62 0.78
N TYR A 230 8.05 20.90 -0.14
CA TYR A 230 8.72 19.63 0.12
C TYR A 230 10.21 19.75 -0.17
N TYR A 231 11.02 19.17 0.72
CA TYR A 231 12.48 19.08 0.61
C TYR A 231 12.91 17.61 0.74
N ASP A 232 13.52 17.05 -0.29
CA ASP A 232 14.10 15.70 -0.34
C ASP A 232 15.56 15.63 0.17
N ALA A 233 16.18 16.79 0.40
CA ALA A 233 17.62 16.86 0.59
C ALA A 233 18.15 16.13 1.84
N ILE A 234 17.39 16.08 2.95
CA ILE A 234 17.81 15.28 4.12
C ILE A 234 17.91 13.80 3.75
N ASP A 235 16.92 13.26 3.04
CA ASP A 235 16.94 11.88 2.54
C ASP A 235 18.14 11.61 1.62
N HIS A 236 18.40 12.50 0.66
CA HIS A 236 19.55 12.36 -0.24
C HIS A 236 20.90 12.45 0.49
N TYR A 237 21.06 13.35 1.48
CA TYR A 237 22.26 13.36 2.33
C TYR A 237 22.37 12.06 3.14
N CYS A 238 21.26 11.51 3.64
CA CYS A 238 21.26 10.28 4.42
C CYS A 238 21.64 9.07 3.56
N HIS A 239 21.04 8.86 2.39
CA HIS A 239 21.43 7.77 1.50
C HIS A 239 22.91 7.82 1.10
N GLY A 240 23.45 9.02 0.81
CA GLY A 240 24.86 9.17 0.45
C GLY A 240 25.82 8.96 1.63
N PHE A 241 25.46 9.43 2.82
CA PHE A 241 26.41 9.71 3.90
C PHE A 241 26.04 9.18 5.29
N MET A 242 24.85 8.62 5.50
CA MET A 242 24.44 8.05 6.80
C MET A 242 25.43 6.99 7.27
N LYS A 243 25.98 6.16 6.39
CA LYS A 243 27.04 5.19 6.72
C LYS A 243 28.29 5.80 7.39
N PHE A 244 28.60 7.07 7.13
CA PHE A 244 29.70 7.81 7.76
C PHE A 244 29.27 8.60 8.99
N HIS A 245 27.96 8.80 9.21
CA HIS A 245 27.47 9.49 10.39
C HIS A 245 27.89 8.74 11.66
N PRO A 246 28.41 9.43 12.70
CA PRO A 246 28.86 8.81 13.93
C PRO A 246 27.78 7.91 14.57
N PRO A 247 28.19 6.82 15.25
CA PRO A 247 29.57 6.38 15.49
C PRO A 247 30.23 5.73 14.26
N HIS A 248 31.57 5.73 14.22
CA HIS A 248 32.34 4.99 13.20
C HIS A 248 32.06 3.48 13.29
N ARG A 249 31.82 2.85 12.14
CA ARG A 249 31.46 1.42 12.04
C ARG A 249 32.61 0.59 11.50
N GLU A 250 32.65 -0.67 11.92
CA GLU A 250 33.56 -1.67 11.36
C GLU A 250 33.32 -1.83 9.85
N GLY A 251 34.39 -1.98 9.07
CA GLY A 251 34.33 -2.07 7.61
C GLY A 251 34.31 -0.73 6.86
N ILE A 252 34.12 0.40 7.56
CA ILE A 252 34.21 1.73 6.95
C ILE A 252 35.66 2.25 7.05
N PRO A 253 36.34 2.60 5.93
CA PRO A 253 37.67 3.19 5.97
C PRO A 253 37.71 4.47 6.81
N ARG A 254 38.75 4.60 7.66
CA ARG A 254 38.82 5.66 8.67
C ARG A 254 38.96 7.05 8.05
N ASP A 255 39.76 7.17 7.01
CA ASP A 255 39.92 8.37 6.19
C ASP A 255 38.58 8.85 5.62
N LEU A 256 37.79 7.96 5.02
CA LEU A 256 36.47 8.30 4.49
C LEU A 256 35.50 8.73 5.59
N TYR A 257 35.53 8.06 6.74
CA TYR A 257 34.74 8.47 7.89
C TYR A 257 35.13 9.88 8.37
N ASP A 258 36.42 10.16 8.51
CA ASP A 258 36.90 11.44 9.03
C ASP A 258 36.54 12.59 8.08
N PHE A 259 36.50 12.37 6.75
CA PHE A 259 36.03 13.37 5.79
C PHE A 259 34.51 13.62 5.84
N TYR A 260 33.71 12.57 5.92
CA TYR A 260 32.27 12.66 5.61
C TYR A 260 31.33 12.54 6.82
N ASN A 261 31.86 12.35 8.04
CA ASN A 261 31.01 12.20 9.24
C ASN A 261 30.12 13.41 9.55
N GLY A 262 30.49 14.60 9.07
CA GLY A 262 29.76 15.86 9.30
C GLY A 262 28.65 16.15 8.30
N VAL A 263 28.54 15.40 7.21
CA VAL A 263 27.63 15.75 6.08
C VAL A 263 26.16 15.69 6.50
N VAL A 264 25.75 14.63 7.20
CA VAL A 264 24.37 14.49 7.68
C VAL A 264 24.02 15.63 8.63
N GLU A 265 24.87 15.93 9.63
CA GLU A 265 24.63 17.06 10.53
C GLU A 265 24.56 18.40 9.77
N GLY A 266 25.41 18.58 8.77
CA GLY A 266 25.40 19.75 7.88
C GLY A 266 24.06 19.92 7.16
N GLY A 267 23.48 18.83 6.66
CA GLY A 267 22.18 18.81 6.01
C GLY A 267 21.04 19.30 6.91
N TYR A 268 21.00 18.81 8.15
CA TYR A 268 19.98 19.26 9.13
C TYR A 268 20.17 20.73 9.54
N ARG A 269 21.41 21.19 9.70
CA ARG A 269 21.72 22.61 9.98
C ARG A 269 21.30 23.53 8.83
N PHE A 270 21.51 23.08 7.59
CA PHE A 270 21.06 23.82 6.42
C PHE A 270 19.53 23.96 6.39
N HIS A 271 18.79 22.91 6.75
CA HIS A 271 17.33 22.97 6.88
C HIS A 271 16.86 23.87 8.02
N ASP A 272 17.58 23.93 9.15
CA ASP A 272 17.28 24.85 10.25
C ASP A 272 17.42 26.33 9.83
N MET A 273 18.39 26.64 8.97
CA MET A 273 18.56 27.97 8.38
C MET A 273 17.44 28.31 7.38
N MET A 274 17.09 27.37 6.50
CA MET A 274 15.96 27.54 5.58
C MET A 274 14.63 27.72 6.34
N LEU A 275 14.44 26.96 7.41
CA LEU A 275 13.27 27.09 8.28
C LEU A 275 13.15 28.50 8.85
N GLU A 276 14.26 29.10 9.29
CA GLU A 276 14.25 30.47 9.83
C GLU A 276 13.62 31.44 8.84
N ARG A 277 14.03 31.38 7.57
CA ARG A 277 13.48 32.26 6.52
C ARG A 277 12.01 31.98 6.24
N LEU A 278 11.60 30.71 6.17
CA LEU A 278 10.19 30.34 5.98
C LEU A 278 9.31 30.86 7.12
N LEU A 279 9.76 30.75 8.37
CA LEU A 279 9.02 31.24 9.54
C LEU A 279 8.91 32.76 9.55
N GLN A 280 9.97 33.48 9.16
CA GLN A 280 9.93 34.94 9.03
C GLN A 280 8.88 35.40 7.99
N LEU A 281 8.81 34.72 6.85
CA LEU A 281 7.85 35.04 5.79
C LEU A 281 6.41 34.61 6.12
N ALA A 282 6.25 33.50 6.85
CA ALA A 282 4.95 33.00 7.27
C ALA A 282 4.25 33.95 8.25
N GLY A 283 5.02 34.56 9.15
CA GLY A 283 4.50 35.42 10.22
C GLY A 283 3.79 34.65 11.35
N ASP A 284 3.51 35.36 12.44
CA ASP A 284 2.99 34.76 13.69
C ASP A 284 1.51 34.34 13.63
N ASP A 285 0.76 34.81 12.62
CA ASP A 285 -0.65 34.48 12.41
C ASP A 285 -0.85 33.19 11.59
N THR A 286 0.23 32.61 11.07
CA THR A 286 0.23 31.35 10.32
C THR A 286 0.38 30.15 11.23
N THR A 287 -0.38 29.08 10.97
CA THR A 287 -0.08 27.76 11.54
C THR A 287 0.91 27.04 10.64
N VAL A 288 2.08 26.73 11.17
CA VAL A 288 3.14 26.00 10.48
C VAL A 288 3.15 24.55 10.96
N ILE A 289 3.21 23.60 10.03
CA ILE A 289 3.32 22.17 10.27
C ILE A 289 4.61 21.71 9.57
N ILE A 290 5.52 21.13 10.33
CA ILE A 290 6.70 20.42 9.82
C ILE A 290 6.41 18.93 9.96
N CYS A 291 6.53 18.17 8.89
CA CYS A 291 6.37 16.72 8.93
C CYS A 291 7.47 16.00 8.14
N SER A 292 7.77 14.79 8.58
CA SER A 292 8.63 13.85 7.88
C SER A 292 7.97 12.47 7.85
N ASP A 293 8.08 11.81 6.71
CA ASP A 293 7.44 10.55 6.37
C ASP A 293 8.09 9.33 7.02
N HIS A 294 9.41 9.38 7.17
CA HIS A 294 10.22 8.42 7.93
C HIS A 294 11.47 9.10 8.49
N GLY A 295 12.37 8.33 9.08
CA GLY A 295 13.69 8.78 9.50
C GLY A 295 14.77 7.83 8.97
N PHE A 296 15.99 7.97 9.46
CA PHE A 296 17.06 6.98 9.31
C PHE A 296 17.52 6.52 10.68
N HIS A 297 18.07 5.31 10.76
CA HIS A 297 18.78 4.87 11.97
C HIS A 297 20.19 5.49 12.04
N PRO A 298 20.46 6.50 12.90
CA PRO A 298 21.83 6.97 13.12
C PRO A 298 22.61 6.03 14.05
N ASP A 299 21.94 5.06 14.65
CA ASP A 299 22.44 4.21 15.73
C ASP A 299 22.83 2.80 15.25
N HIS A 300 22.86 1.86 16.19
CA HIS A 300 23.24 0.48 15.94
C HIS A 300 22.21 -0.35 15.15
N LEU A 301 21.00 0.16 14.93
CA LEU A 301 19.96 -0.47 14.11
C LEU A 301 20.16 -0.19 12.61
N ARG A 302 21.09 0.70 12.24
CA ARG A 302 21.48 0.94 10.85
C ARG A 302 21.88 -0.38 10.18
N PRO A 303 21.26 -0.76 9.04
CA PRO A 303 21.64 -1.97 8.31
C PRO A 303 23.14 -2.02 8.00
N ILE A 304 23.73 -3.22 8.06
CA ILE A 304 25.13 -3.44 7.64
C ILE A 304 25.19 -3.59 6.12
N GLN A 305 24.19 -4.26 5.54
CA GLN A 305 24.03 -4.48 4.11
C GLN A 305 22.58 -4.24 3.74
N LEU A 306 22.37 -3.62 2.58
CA LEU A 306 21.06 -3.45 1.98
C LEU A 306 20.62 -4.76 1.31
N PRO A 307 19.33 -5.12 1.39
CA PRO A 307 18.82 -6.26 0.65
C PRO A 307 18.86 -5.99 -0.86
N GLN A 308 19.25 -6.99 -1.64
CA GLN A 308 19.25 -6.93 -3.11
C GLN A 308 17.85 -7.23 -3.65
N GLU A 309 16.90 -6.33 -3.37
CA GLU A 309 15.52 -6.42 -3.83
C GLU A 309 14.99 -5.04 -4.24
N PRO A 310 13.90 -4.96 -5.03
CA PRO A 310 13.29 -3.68 -5.40
C PRO A 310 12.98 -2.82 -4.17
N ALA A 311 13.38 -1.55 -4.22
CA ALA A 311 13.35 -0.61 -3.10
C ALA A 311 14.11 -1.07 -1.84
N GLY A 312 15.19 -1.83 -2.00
CA GLY A 312 16.09 -2.25 -0.92
C GLY A 312 16.64 -1.13 -0.02
N PRO A 313 16.97 0.08 -0.54
CA PRO A 313 17.39 1.22 0.29
C PRO A 313 16.41 1.59 1.41
N ALA A 314 15.11 1.33 1.22
CA ALA A 314 14.08 1.61 2.24
C ALA A 314 14.26 0.78 3.53
N ALA A 315 15.14 -0.23 3.54
CA ALA A 315 15.50 -0.97 4.75
C ALA A 315 16.31 -0.13 5.76
N GLU A 316 16.91 0.99 5.34
CA GLU A 316 17.61 1.93 6.24
C GLU A 316 16.66 2.84 7.02
N HIS A 317 15.39 2.89 6.62
CA HIS A 317 14.44 3.84 7.15
C HIS A 317 14.00 3.47 8.56
N SER A 318 14.05 4.45 9.46
CA SER A 318 13.43 4.40 10.77
C SER A 318 11.91 4.32 10.60
N PRO A 319 11.19 3.54 11.43
CA PRO A 319 9.73 3.41 11.34
C PRO A 319 8.97 4.68 11.77
N TYR A 320 9.69 5.74 12.16
CA TYR A 320 9.14 7.03 12.54
C TYR A 320 9.87 8.14 11.80
N GLY A 321 9.10 9.08 11.26
CA GLY A 321 9.55 10.43 11.00
C GLY A 321 9.17 11.35 12.16
N MET A 322 9.22 12.66 11.90
CA MET A 322 8.88 13.70 12.86
C MET A 322 7.60 14.45 12.50
N ILE A 323 6.96 15.03 13.51
CA ILE A 323 5.96 16.08 13.33
C ILE A 323 6.19 17.19 14.36
N ALA A 324 6.11 18.43 13.92
CA ALA A 324 6.07 19.60 14.79
C ALA A 324 5.07 20.62 14.26
N MET A 325 4.32 21.28 15.15
CA MET A 325 3.33 22.28 14.76
C MET A 325 3.43 23.51 15.66
N ARG A 326 3.34 24.71 15.08
CA ARG A 326 3.30 25.97 15.80
C ARG A 326 2.28 26.90 15.15
N GLY A 327 1.46 27.58 15.94
CA GLY A 327 0.52 28.56 15.41
C GLY A 327 -0.50 29.05 16.44
N PRO A 328 -1.36 30.01 16.07
CA PRO A 328 -2.31 30.64 17.00
C PRO A 328 -3.23 29.65 17.72
N ALA A 329 -3.69 28.61 17.02
CA ALA A 329 -4.59 27.57 17.53
C ALA A 329 -3.88 26.40 18.21
N ILE A 330 -2.56 26.32 18.11
CA ILE A 330 -1.76 25.16 18.52
C ILE A 330 -1.22 25.36 19.94
N LYS A 331 -1.24 24.31 20.78
CA LYS A 331 -0.65 24.32 22.12
C LYS A 331 0.86 24.62 22.06
N GLN A 332 1.42 24.96 23.21
CA GLN A 332 2.84 25.29 23.36
C GLN A 332 3.46 24.34 24.38
N ASP A 333 4.69 23.91 24.11
CA ASP A 333 5.49 23.03 24.97
C ASP A 333 4.74 21.74 25.33
N GLN A 334 4.21 21.05 24.32
CA GLN A 334 3.47 19.79 24.50
C GLN A 334 3.89 18.72 23.48
N LEU A 335 3.80 17.46 23.90
CA LEU A 335 3.99 16.31 23.02
C LEU A 335 2.67 15.86 22.42
N ILE A 336 2.72 15.44 21.15
CA ILE A 336 1.64 14.69 20.50
C ILE A 336 2.06 13.23 20.32
N TYR A 337 1.11 12.33 20.52
CA TYR A 337 1.35 10.90 20.53
C TYR A 337 0.45 10.18 19.54
N GLY A 338 0.94 9.07 18.99
CA GLY A 338 0.15 8.17 18.15
C GLY A 338 -0.29 8.77 16.81
N SER A 339 0.47 9.75 16.31
CA SER A 339 0.26 10.36 15.00
C SER A 339 0.85 9.50 13.88
N THR A 340 0.20 9.54 12.72
CA THR A 340 0.58 8.80 11.50
C THR A 340 0.57 9.75 10.30
N LEU A 341 1.23 9.37 9.20
CA LEU A 341 1.24 10.16 7.96
C LEU A 341 -0.15 10.58 7.48
N LEU A 342 -1.13 9.71 7.70
CA LEU A 342 -2.51 9.89 7.25
C LEU A 342 -3.23 11.02 8.00
N ASP A 343 -2.75 11.41 9.18
CA ASP A 343 -3.41 12.38 10.06
C ASP A 343 -3.18 13.85 9.63
N ILE A 344 -2.21 14.11 8.75
CA ILE A 344 -1.83 15.47 8.32
C ILE A 344 -2.97 16.15 7.55
N THR A 345 -3.49 15.52 6.50
CA THR A 345 -4.59 16.10 5.69
C THR A 345 -5.85 16.38 6.51
N PRO A 346 -6.40 15.43 7.31
CA PRO A 346 -7.54 15.69 8.18
C PRO A 346 -7.30 16.83 9.18
N THR A 347 -6.07 16.97 9.69
CA THR A 347 -5.68 18.08 10.58
C THR A 347 -5.71 19.42 9.86
N ILE A 348 -5.22 19.48 8.62
CA ILE A 348 -5.27 20.71 7.79
C ILE A 348 -6.72 21.07 7.47
N LEU A 349 -7.56 20.12 7.05
CA LEU A 349 -8.98 20.38 6.80
C LEU A 349 -9.68 20.95 8.04
N THR A 350 -9.35 20.41 9.21
CA THR A 350 -9.85 20.89 10.50
C THR A 350 -9.40 22.33 10.80
N LEU A 351 -8.16 22.69 10.46
CA LEU A 351 -7.67 24.08 10.58
C LEU A 351 -8.46 25.04 9.68
N PHE A 352 -9.00 24.60 8.54
CA PHE A 352 -9.81 25.43 7.66
C PHE A 352 -11.34 25.36 7.94
N ASP A 353 -11.74 24.73 9.05
CA ASP A 353 -13.16 24.46 9.40
C ASP A 353 -13.92 23.66 8.31
N LEU A 354 -13.17 22.84 7.56
CA LEU A 354 -13.68 21.95 6.52
C LEU A 354 -13.94 20.54 7.08
N PRO A 355 -14.94 19.82 6.54
CA PRO A 355 -15.21 18.46 6.98
C PRO A 355 -14.09 17.48 6.61
N THR A 356 -13.81 16.55 7.50
CA THR A 356 -13.03 15.35 7.20
C THR A 356 -13.91 14.33 6.48
N ALA A 357 -13.31 13.42 5.70
CA ALA A 357 -14.07 12.39 4.98
C ALA A 357 -13.96 11.01 5.66
N ARG A 358 -15.03 10.21 5.61
CA ARG A 358 -15.03 8.82 6.14
C ARG A 358 -14.12 7.89 5.36
N ASP A 359 -13.85 8.21 4.11
CA ASP A 359 -12.92 7.48 3.26
C ASP A 359 -11.45 7.89 3.46
N MET A 360 -11.14 8.77 4.41
CA MET A 360 -9.78 9.00 4.91
C MET A 360 -9.50 8.09 6.11
N GLU A 361 -8.42 7.33 6.06
CA GLU A 361 -7.96 6.51 7.20
C GLU A 361 -7.42 7.36 8.36
N GLY A 362 -6.89 8.54 8.05
CA GLY A 362 -6.33 9.45 9.05
C GLY A 362 -7.38 10.19 9.87
N ARG A 363 -6.96 10.75 11.00
CA ARG A 363 -7.81 11.54 11.90
C ARG A 363 -7.18 12.91 12.21
N PRO A 364 -7.99 13.92 12.53
CA PRO A 364 -7.46 15.18 13.04
C PRO A 364 -6.64 14.99 14.32
N LEU A 365 -5.48 15.62 14.40
CA LEU A 365 -4.61 15.63 15.59
C LEU A 365 -5.13 16.62 16.64
N LEU A 366 -6.31 16.35 17.21
CA LEU A 366 -6.98 17.24 18.17
C LEU A 366 -6.14 17.54 19.42
N GLN A 367 -5.21 16.65 19.75
CA GLN A 367 -4.24 16.81 20.85
C GLN A 367 -3.40 18.08 20.72
N ALA A 368 -3.13 18.51 19.48
CA ALA A 368 -2.32 19.70 19.18
C ALA A 368 -3.07 21.02 19.44
N PHE A 369 -4.41 21.02 19.47
CA PHE A 369 -5.21 22.25 19.51
C PHE A 369 -5.41 22.75 20.94
N LYS A 370 -5.27 24.07 21.17
CA LYS A 370 -5.58 24.71 22.47
C LYS A 370 -7.02 24.42 22.92
N GLN A 371 -7.95 24.45 21.95
CA GLN A 371 -9.34 24.06 22.11
C GLN A 371 -9.70 23.11 20.97
N ALA A 372 -10.13 21.90 21.30
CA ALA A 372 -10.51 20.91 20.30
C ALA A 372 -11.71 21.43 19.48
N PRO A 373 -11.58 21.56 18.15
CA PRO A 373 -12.67 22.00 17.28
C PRO A 373 -13.72 20.91 17.08
N ASP A 374 -14.95 21.32 16.76
CA ASP A 374 -16.02 20.41 16.37
C ASP A 374 -15.71 19.81 14.98
N ILE A 375 -15.67 18.48 14.90
CA ILE A 375 -15.32 17.79 13.65
C ILE A 375 -16.57 17.52 12.81
N LYS A 376 -16.63 18.17 11.65
CA LYS A 376 -17.62 17.89 10.61
C LYS A 376 -17.15 16.69 9.79
N VAL A 377 -18.06 15.80 9.44
CA VAL A 377 -17.74 14.58 8.68
C VAL A 377 -18.64 14.48 7.45
N ILE A 378 -18.05 14.19 6.30
CA ILE A 378 -18.72 13.81 5.04
C ILE A 378 -18.32 12.39 4.65
N ASP A 379 -19.01 11.79 3.68
CA ASP A 379 -18.67 10.44 3.22
C ASP A 379 -17.37 10.45 2.40
N SER A 380 -17.28 11.30 1.38
CA SER A 380 -16.07 11.46 0.56
C SER A 380 -15.97 12.86 -0.06
N TRP A 381 -14.75 13.39 -0.16
CA TRP A 381 -14.47 14.58 -0.98
C TRP A 381 -14.50 14.28 -2.49
N GLU A 382 -14.36 13.02 -2.91
CA GLU A 382 -14.41 12.65 -4.33
C GLU A 382 -15.81 12.84 -4.92
N GLU A 383 -16.84 12.75 -4.09
CA GLU A 383 -18.25 12.91 -4.49
C GLU A 383 -18.71 14.37 -4.56
N ILE A 384 -17.90 15.30 -4.03
CA ILE A 384 -18.21 16.73 -4.07
C ILE A 384 -17.84 17.25 -5.47
N ALA A 385 -18.84 17.69 -6.21
CA ALA A 385 -18.69 18.27 -7.55
C ALA A 385 -18.04 19.66 -7.52
N GLY A 386 -17.32 20.00 -8.59
CA GLY A 386 -16.63 21.28 -8.75
C GLY A 386 -15.23 21.09 -9.30
N ASP A 387 -14.67 22.16 -9.86
CA ASP A 387 -13.27 22.17 -10.27
C ASP A 387 -12.37 22.06 -9.02
N CYS A 388 -11.38 21.18 -9.10
CA CYS A 388 -10.42 20.90 -8.04
C CYS A 388 -8.96 21.02 -8.50
N GLY A 389 -8.73 21.46 -9.75
CA GLY A 389 -7.38 21.68 -10.28
C GLY A 389 -6.53 20.40 -10.34
N MET A 390 -7.13 19.26 -10.69
CA MET A 390 -6.41 18.04 -11.07
C MET A 390 -6.35 17.96 -12.60
N HIS A 391 -5.27 17.40 -13.14
CA HIS A 391 -5.14 17.13 -14.58
C HIS A 391 -6.15 16.08 -15.06
N ASP A 392 -6.59 16.22 -16.31
CA ASP A 392 -7.21 15.13 -17.05
C ASP A 392 -6.16 14.03 -17.31
N VAL A 393 -6.61 12.77 -17.45
CA VAL A 393 -5.72 11.59 -17.54
C VAL A 393 -4.78 11.64 -18.76
N ASP A 394 -5.12 12.44 -19.78
CA ASP A 394 -4.44 12.50 -21.08
C ASP A 394 -3.42 13.66 -21.22
N ALA A 395 -2.90 14.22 -20.13
CA ALA A 395 -1.90 15.30 -20.21
C ALA A 395 -0.62 14.85 -20.95
N GLU A 396 -0.23 15.57 -22.02
CA GLU A 396 0.98 15.29 -22.81
C GLU A 396 2.25 15.39 -21.96
N GLN A 397 3.19 14.45 -22.20
CA GLN A 397 4.40 14.25 -21.42
C GLN A 397 5.67 14.61 -22.20
N ASP A 398 6.73 15.01 -21.50
CA ASP A 398 8.08 15.18 -22.05
C ASP A 398 8.90 13.88 -21.86
N PRO A 399 9.22 13.13 -22.94
CA PRO A 399 9.91 11.85 -22.84
C PRO A 399 11.32 11.92 -22.23
N TRP A 400 11.99 13.07 -22.30
CA TRP A 400 13.38 13.18 -21.85
C TRP A 400 13.48 13.22 -20.32
N MET A 401 12.60 13.97 -19.65
CA MET A 401 12.56 13.98 -18.18
C MET A 401 12.11 12.64 -17.60
N GLU A 402 11.23 11.91 -18.29
CA GLU A 402 10.86 10.57 -17.86
C GLU A 402 12.06 9.64 -17.80
N GLN A 403 12.96 9.75 -18.78
CA GLN A 403 14.19 8.97 -18.81
C GLN A 403 15.14 9.40 -17.68
N GLU A 404 15.34 10.69 -17.47
CA GLU A 404 16.22 11.19 -16.39
C GLU A 404 15.72 10.78 -15.00
N ALA A 405 14.41 10.89 -14.74
CA ALA A 405 13.80 10.44 -13.49
C ALA A 405 13.98 8.92 -13.28
N LEU A 406 13.87 8.11 -14.34
CA LEU A 406 14.18 6.69 -14.26
C LEU A 406 15.67 6.44 -13.97
N ASP A 407 16.57 7.16 -14.64
CA ASP A 407 18.02 7.03 -14.44
C ASP A 407 18.43 7.40 -13.01
N GLN A 408 17.80 8.42 -12.41
CA GLN A 408 18.01 8.77 -11.00
C GLN A 408 17.52 7.66 -10.06
N LEU A 409 16.34 7.10 -10.30
CA LEU A 409 15.82 5.99 -9.49
C LEU A 409 16.70 4.73 -9.60
N VAL A 410 17.28 4.49 -10.77
CA VAL A 410 18.30 3.45 -10.99
C VAL A 410 19.57 3.75 -10.20
N ALA A 411 20.08 4.98 -10.28
CA ALA A 411 21.30 5.39 -9.58
C ALA A 411 21.17 5.30 -8.05
N LEU A 412 19.98 5.57 -7.51
CA LEU A 412 19.64 5.42 -6.09
C LEU A 412 19.39 3.95 -5.68
N GLY A 413 19.28 3.03 -6.64
CA GLY A 413 19.01 1.61 -6.39
C GLY A 413 17.55 1.29 -6.02
N TYR A 414 16.62 2.21 -6.28
CA TYR A 414 15.19 1.98 -6.04
C TYR A 414 14.56 1.07 -7.08
N ILE A 415 15.03 1.15 -8.34
CA ILE A 415 14.59 0.30 -9.44
C ILE A 415 15.79 -0.33 -10.15
N GLU A 416 15.59 -1.50 -10.73
CA GLU A 416 16.56 -2.08 -11.66
C GLU A 416 16.54 -1.29 -12.99
N PRO A 417 17.69 -1.16 -13.68
CA PRO A 417 17.72 -0.59 -15.02
C PRO A 417 16.69 -1.31 -15.92
N PRO A 418 15.84 -0.59 -16.67
CA PRO A 418 14.94 -1.21 -17.62
C PRO A 418 15.72 -2.10 -18.59
N GLY A 419 15.46 -3.40 -18.57
CA GLY A 419 16.15 -4.36 -19.44
C GLY A 419 15.66 -4.28 -20.89
N GLU A 420 16.42 -4.88 -21.82
CA GLU A 420 16.05 -4.96 -23.24
C GLU A 420 14.67 -5.62 -23.46
N ASN A 421 14.24 -6.49 -22.54
CA ASN A 421 12.94 -7.13 -22.58
C ASN A 421 11.88 -6.27 -21.84
N VAL A 422 11.25 -5.36 -22.60
CA VAL A 422 10.15 -4.49 -22.16
C VAL A 422 9.05 -5.26 -21.42
N GLN A 423 8.61 -6.39 -21.97
CA GLN A 423 7.54 -7.19 -21.38
C GLN A 423 7.91 -7.71 -19.98
N LYS A 424 9.17 -8.15 -19.80
CA LYS A 424 9.67 -8.59 -18.50
C LYS A 424 9.73 -7.43 -17.50
N THR A 425 10.15 -6.25 -17.93
CA THR A 425 10.18 -5.04 -17.09
C THR A 425 8.79 -4.66 -16.59
N VAL A 426 7.78 -4.68 -17.48
CA VAL A 426 6.37 -4.44 -17.14
C VAL A 426 5.83 -5.50 -16.17
N GLU A 427 6.12 -6.77 -16.43
CA GLU A 427 5.71 -7.87 -15.55
C GLU A 427 6.32 -7.78 -14.14
N ASN A 428 7.60 -7.41 -14.05
CA ASN A 428 8.30 -7.18 -12.79
C ASN A 428 7.65 -6.04 -12.02
N ASN A 429 7.40 -4.89 -12.66
CA ASN A 429 6.73 -3.76 -12.01
C ASN A 429 5.32 -4.13 -11.51
N ALA A 430 4.54 -4.87 -12.32
CA ALA A 430 3.21 -5.33 -11.92
C ALA A 430 3.25 -6.31 -10.73
N ARG A 431 4.27 -7.17 -10.67
CA ARG A 431 4.54 -8.06 -9.52
C ARG A 431 4.83 -7.24 -8.26
N GLU A 432 5.72 -6.25 -8.33
CA GLU A 432 6.04 -5.39 -7.19
C GLU A 432 4.83 -4.59 -6.70
N SER A 433 4.10 -3.96 -7.61
CA SER A 433 2.87 -3.21 -7.28
C SER A 433 1.84 -4.09 -6.55
N LYS A 434 1.70 -5.35 -6.95
CA LYS A 434 0.83 -6.32 -6.27
C LYS A 434 1.32 -6.65 -4.86
N TYR A 435 2.62 -6.82 -4.69
CA TYR A 435 3.23 -7.07 -3.39
C TYR A 435 3.08 -5.86 -2.45
N TYR A 436 3.28 -4.65 -2.96
CA TYR A 436 3.06 -3.41 -2.20
C TYR A 436 1.59 -3.25 -1.80
N LEU A 437 0.64 -3.53 -2.69
CA LEU A 437 -0.78 -3.54 -2.35
C LEU A 437 -1.10 -4.56 -1.24
N ALA A 438 -0.50 -5.76 -1.30
CA ALA A 438 -0.66 -6.73 -0.22
C ALA A 438 -0.13 -6.18 1.11
N ARG A 439 1.03 -5.52 1.14
CA ARG A 439 1.59 -4.87 2.34
C ARG A 439 0.66 -3.77 2.90
N VAL A 440 0.06 -2.95 2.03
CA VAL A 440 -0.93 -1.93 2.44
C VAL A 440 -2.14 -2.56 3.11
N TYR A 441 -2.67 -3.66 2.56
CA TYR A 441 -3.76 -4.39 3.24
C TYR A 441 -3.31 -4.98 4.58
N LEU A 442 -2.09 -5.51 4.68
CA LEU A 442 -1.56 -6.04 5.93
C LEU A 442 -1.39 -4.97 7.01
N SER A 443 -0.94 -3.76 6.67
CA SER A 443 -0.79 -2.67 7.64
C SER A 443 -2.14 -2.21 8.22
N LYS A 444 -3.23 -2.46 7.49
CA LYS A 444 -4.62 -2.22 7.90
C LYS A 444 -5.28 -3.43 8.57
N ASN A 445 -4.53 -4.53 8.78
CA ASN A 445 -5.05 -5.83 9.21
C ASN A 445 -6.15 -6.41 8.30
N ASP A 446 -6.19 -6.02 7.03
CA ASP A 446 -7.11 -6.53 6.01
C ASP A 446 -6.56 -7.81 5.36
N TYR A 447 -6.55 -8.89 6.14
CA TYR A 447 -6.05 -10.18 5.67
C TYR A 447 -6.89 -10.77 4.54
N ALA A 448 -8.17 -10.39 4.44
CA ALA A 448 -9.08 -10.88 3.41
C ALA A 448 -8.65 -10.44 2.01
N ASN A 449 -8.19 -9.19 1.86
CA ASN A 449 -7.66 -8.70 0.59
C ASN A 449 -6.17 -8.99 0.40
N ALA A 450 -5.37 -9.08 1.47
CA ALA A 450 -3.95 -9.38 1.38
C ALA A 450 -3.67 -10.84 0.96
N LEU A 451 -4.42 -11.79 1.52
CA LEU A 451 -4.11 -13.22 1.38
C LEU A 451 -4.14 -13.71 -0.08
N PRO A 452 -5.17 -13.43 -0.91
CA PRO A 452 -5.20 -13.90 -2.29
C PRO A 452 -4.03 -13.36 -3.14
N LEU A 453 -3.58 -12.14 -2.85
CA LEU A 453 -2.44 -11.52 -3.56
C LEU A 453 -1.13 -12.24 -3.21
N LEU A 454 -0.92 -12.54 -1.93
CA LEU A 454 0.29 -13.23 -1.46
C LEU A 454 0.32 -14.70 -1.89
N GLU A 455 -0.82 -15.39 -1.86
CA GLU A 455 -0.93 -16.75 -2.39
C GLU A 455 -0.58 -16.82 -3.88
N GLU A 456 -1.09 -15.88 -4.68
CA GLU A 456 -0.77 -15.79 -6.11
C GLU A 456 0.72 -15.50 -6.33
N LEU A 457 1.27 -14.52 -5.61
CA LEU A 457 2.68 -14.14 -5.71
C LEU A 457 3.61 -15.30 -5.34
N PHE A 458 3.33 -15.99 -4.24
CA PHE A 458 4.13 -17.12 -3.79
C PHE A 458 4.01 -18.31 -4.76
N ALA A 459 2.82 -18.60 -5.28
CA ALA A 459 2.63 -19.69 -6.24
C ALA A 459 3.34 -19.43 -7.57
N LYS A 460 3.40 -18.17 -8.03
CA LYS A 460 4.03 -17.80 -9.31
C LYS A 460 5.55 -17.58 -9.19
N TYR A 461 6.01 -17.13 -8.03
CA TYR A 461 7.40 -16.75 -7.77
C TYR A 461 7.90 -17.36 -6.44
N PRO A 462 7.96 -18.70 -6.32
CA PRO A 462 8.33 -19.36 -5.07
C PRO A 462 9.79 -19.13 -4.66
N ASP A 463 10.65 -18.74 -5.60
CA ASP A 463 12.04 -18.33 -5.41
C ASP A 463 12.17 -17.03 -4.59
N GLN A 464 11.14 -16.19 -4.63
CA GLN A 464 11.09 -14.91 -3.93
C GLN A 464 10.67 -15.11 -2.47
N SER A 465 11.65 -15.48 -1.62
CA SER A 465 11.42 -15.85 -0.22
C SER A 465 10.59 -14.83 0.57
N ARG A 466 10.71 -13.52 0.26
CA ARG A 466 9.92 -12.45 0.90
C ARG A 466 8.40 -12.64 0.78
N PHE A 467 7.91 -13.23 -0.31
CA PHE A 467 6.48 -13.51 -0.49
C PHE A 467 6.03 -14.63 0.45
N GLY A 468 6.81 -15.72 0.51
CA GLY A 468 6.55 -16.85 1.40
C GLY A 468 6.64 -16.46 2.89
N LEU A 469 7.66 -15.69 3.27
CA LEU A 469 7.81 -15.17 4.64
C LEU A 469 6.59 -14.36 5.08
N ARG A 470 6.11 -13.42 4.25
CA ARG A 470 4.91 -12.62 4.57
C ARG A 470 3.65 -13.47 4.58
N LEU A 471 3.48 -14.37 3.60
CA LEU A 471 2.33 -15.28 3.55
C LEU A 471 2.25 -16.18 4.78
N ALA A 472 3.37 -16.74 5.24
CA ALA A 472 3.43 -17.52 6.47
C ALA A 472 3.01 -16.70 7.69
N LYS A 473 3.50 -15.45 7.82
CA LYS A 473 3.10 -14.53 8.90
C LYS A 473 1.59 -14.23 8.88
N VAL A 474 0.99 -14.07 7.70
CA VAL A 474 -0.47 -13.89 7.57
C VAL A 474 -1.22 -15.12 8.04
N TYR A 475 -0.78 -16.32 7.63
CA TYR A 475 -1.39 -17.56 8.11
C TYR A 475 -1.28 -17.72 9.62
N LEU A 476 -0.14 -17.36 10.23
CA LEU A 476 0.01 -17.36 11.68
C LEU A 476 -0.97 -16.39 12.36
N ASN A 477 -1.13 -15.17 11.85
CA ASN A 477 -2.09 -14.19 12.39
C ASN A 477 -3.56 -14.64 12.24
N LEU A 478 -3.86 -15.48 11.24
CA LEU A 478 -5.17 -16.10 11.04
C LEU A 478 -5.33 -17.44 11.76
N GLU A 479 -4.35 -17.85 12.59
CA GLU A 479 -4.32 -19.14 13.30
C GLU A 479 -4.37 -20.36 12.35
N ARG A 480 -3.96 -20.20 11.09
CA ARG A 480 -3.87 -21.24 10.05
C ARG A 480 -2.49 -21.90 10.07
N ILE A 481 -2.19 -22.58 11.18
CA ILE A 481 -0.85 -23.07 11.53
C ILE A 481 -0.31 -24.08 10.49
N ALA A 482 -1.17 -24.97 9.99
CA ALA A 482 -0.76 -25.97 9.00
C ALA A 482 -0.29 -25.34 7.67
N GLU A 483 -1.03 -24.33 7.19
CA GLU A 483 -0.65 -23.58 6.00
C GLU A 483 0.59 -22.72 6.23
N ALA A 484 0.71 -22.09 7.40
CA ALA A 484 1.92 -21.36 7.79
C ALA A 484 3.16 -22.26 7.76
N ARG A 485 3.05 -23.48 8.30
CA ARG A 485 4.11 -24.49 8.26
C ARG A 485 4.48 -24.87 6.83
N ARG A 486 3.47 -25.25 6.02
CA ARG A 486 3.69 -25.66 4.63
C ARG A 486 4.43 -24.59 3.84
N VAL A 487 4.00 -23.33 3.95
CA VAL A 487 4.65 -22.20 3.25
C VAL A 487 6.05 -21.95 3.79
N THR A 488 6.26 -22.05 5.10
CA THR A 488 7.60 -21.89 5.71
C THR A 488 8.56 -22.95 5.20
N ASP A 489 8.16 -24.21 5.20
CA ASP A 489 8.99 -25.33 4.74
C ASP A 489 9.29 -25.22 3.24
N GLU A 490 8.30 -24.86 2.43
CA GLU A 490 8.47 -24.61 0.99
C GLU A 490 9.42 -23.44 0.72
N THR A 491 9.29 -22.35 1.47
CA THR A 491 10.18 -21.18 1.36
C THR A 491 11.62 -21.54 1.70
N ILE A 492 11.84 -22.34 2.75
CA ILE A 492 13.17 -22.81 3.14
C ILE A 492 13.76 -23.69 2.04
N ALA A 493 12.99 -24.68 1.57
CA ALA A 493 13.45 -25.62 0.56
C ALA A 493 13.85 -24.92 -0.75
N VAL A 494 13.02 -23.98 -1.22
CA VAL A 494 13.32 -23.21 -2.42
C VAL A 494 14.51 -22.29 -2.20
N SER A 495 14.60 -21.60 -1.06
CA SER A 495 15.75 -20.75 -0.72
C SER A 495 17.07 -21.52 -0.65
N GLU A 496 17.06 -22.75 -0.11
CA GLU A 496 18.21 -23.66 -0.15
C GLU A 496 18.61 -24.01 -1.59
N GLN A 497 17.65 -24.41 -2.43
CA GLN A 497 17.91 -24.78 -3.82
C GLN A 497 18.44 -23.61 -4.66
N THR A 498 17.86 -22.43 -4.53
CA THR A 498 18.32 -21.22 -5.23
C THR A 498 19.76 -20.89 -4.87
N GLN A 499 20.14 -20.95 -3.59
CA GLN A 499 21.53 -20.70 -3.18
C GLN A 499 22.51 -21.75 -3.69
N VAL A 500 22.12 -23.03 -3.71
CA VAL A 500 22.95 -24.07 -4.33
C VAL A 500 23.21 -23.73 -5.80
N GLN A 501 22.17 -23.32 -6.52
CA GLN A 501 22.28 -22.95 -7.93
C GLN A 501 23.16 -21.71 -8.13
N GLU A 502 22.99 -20.66 -7.32
CA GLU A 502 23.82 -19.45 -7.37
C GLU A 502 25.30 -19.76 -7.13
N ILE A 503 25.62 -20.63 -6.17
CA ILE A 503 27.01 -21.03 -5.91
C ILE A 503 27.59 -21.78 -7.12
N LYS A 504 26.81 -22.67 -7.74
CA LYS A 504 27.21 -23.38 -8.97
C LYS A 504 27.45 -22.43 -10.13
N ASP A 505 26.57 -21.46 -10.33
CA ASP A 505 26.66 -20.48 -11.41
C ASP A 505 27.88 -19.58 -11.22
N ASN A 506 28.10 -19.07 -10.01
CA ASN A 506 29.29 -18.29 -9.65
C ASN A 506 30.58 -19.07 -9.86
N PHE A 507 30.60 -20.35 -9.48
CA PHE A 507 31.73 -21.24 -9.72
C PHE A 507 32.02 -21.42 -11.21
N ALA A 508 30.97 -21.66 -12.01
CA ALA A 508 31.09 -21.80 -13.46
C ALA A 508 31.61 -20.51 -14.11
N GLN A 509 31.14 -19.34 -13.66
CA GLN A 509 31.61 -18.04 -14.14
C GLN A 509 33.08 -17.79 -13.80
N GLN A 510 33.51 -18.07 -12.56
CA GLN A 510 34.91 -17.94 -12.16
C GLN A 510 35.83 -18.83 -12.99
N LYS A 511 35.40 -20.08 -13.23
CA LYS A 511 36.14 -21.02 -14.08
C LYS A 511 36.24 -20.53 -15.52
N ALA A 512 35.13 -20.08 -16.12
CA ALA A 512 35.11 -19.54 -17.47
C ALA A 512 35.95 -18.25 -17.60
N ALA A 513 35.92 -17.37 -16.59
CA ALA A 513 36.75 -16.16 -16.56
C ALA A 513 38.24 -16.50 -16.48
N LYS A 514 38.62 -17.50 -15.66
CA LYS A 514 40.00 -18.00 -15.59
C LYS A 514 40.45 -18.60 -16.92
N GLU A 515 39.65 -19.47 -17.54
CA GLU A 515 39.95 -20.05 -18.85
C GLU A 515 40.08 -18.99 -19.95
N LYS A 516 39.27 -17.91 -19.89
CA LYS A 516 39.36 -16.78 -20.80
C LYS A 516 40.64 -15.97 -20.58
N ALA A 517 40.97 -15.65 -19.33
CA ALA A 517 42.20 -14.93 -18.97
C ALA A 517 43.46 -15.73 -19.34
N GLU A 518 43.45 -17.06 -19.18
CA GLU A 518 44.54 -17.94 -19.59
C GLU A 518 44.71 -17.99 -21.12
N LYS A 519 43.60 -17.99 -21.89
CA LYS A 519 43.64 -17.87 -23.35
C LYS A 519 44.15 -16.51 -23.83
N GLU A 520 43.70 -15.42 -23.23
CA GLU A 520 44.14 -14.06 -23.56
C GLU A 520 45.63 -13.85 -23.20
N LYS A 521 46.10 -14.40 -22.07
CA LYS A 521 47.53 -14.44 -21.71
C LYS A 521 48.36 -15.32 -22.67
N ALA A 522 47.79 -16.40 -23.21
CA ALA A 522 48.47 -17.26 -24.19
C ALA A 522 48.58 -16.61 -25.58
N GLU A 523 47.69 -15.68 -25.93
CA GLU A 523 47.69 -14.96 -27.22
C GLU A 523 48.58 -13.70 -27.24
N THR A 524 49.01 -13.18 -26.09
CA THR A 524 49.75 -11.90 -25.97
C THR A 524 51.28 -12.00 -25.84
N GLU A 525 51.87 -13.20 -25.83
CA GLU A 525 53.34 -13.45 -25.81
C GLU A 525 54.19 -12.63 -24.81
N GLU A 526 53.63 -12.04 -23.75
CA GLU A 526 54.43 -11.45 -22.66
C GLU A 526 54.63 -12.47 -21.53
N LYS A 527 55.83 -13.06 -21.52
CA LYS A 527 56.36 -13.75 -20.33
C LYS A 527 56.70 -12.71 -19.26
N SER A 528 55.80 -12.48 -18.32
CA SER A 528 56.19 -12.00 -16.99
C SER A 528 56.11 -13.15 -15.99
N GLU A 529 57.23 -13.40 -15.31
CA GLU A 529 57.33 -14.36 -14.22
C GLU A 529 56.70 -13.77 -12.95
N THR A 530 56.07 -14.64 -12.16
CA THR A 530 55.55 -14.45 -10.78
C THR A 530 54.19 -13.74 -10.60
N GLU A 531 53.12 -14.41 -11.05
CA GLU A 531 51.85 -14.39 -10.31
C GLU A 531 51.54 -15.84 -9.89
N GLU A 532 51.49 -16.12 -8.58
CA GLU A 532 50.97 -17.39 -8.08
C GLU A 532 49.52 -17.54 -8.57
N SER A 533 49.31 -18.50 -9.46
CA SER A 533 47.99 -18.90 -9.90
C SER A 533 47.19 -19.40 -8.69
N GLN A 534 46.24 -18.61 -8.20
CA GLN A 534 45.28 -19.09 -7.21
C GLN A 534 44.53 -20.29 -7.82
N GLU A 535 44.69 -21.46 -7.20
CA GLU A 535 43.89 -22.65 -7.52
C GLU A 535 42.44 -22.35 -7.15
N ILE A 536 41.52 -22.54 -8.10
CA ILE A 536 40.08 -22.49 -7.80
C ILE A 536 39.77 -23.80 -7.07
N PRO A 537 39.30 -23.77 -5.81
CA PRO A 537 38.96 -24.99 -5.07
C PRO A 537 37.96 -25.86 -5.82
N GLU A 538 37.96 -27.18 -5.64
CA GLU A 538 36.89 -28.01 -6.23
C GLU A 538 35.52 -27.67 -5.63
N LEU A 539 34.49 -27.59 -6.48
CA LEU A 539 33.12 -27.37 -6.05
C LEU A 539 32.63 -28.60 -5.27
N PRO A 540 32.15 -28.45 -4.01
CA PRO A 540 31.59 -29.56 -3.25
C PRO A 540 30.36 -30.16 -3.94
N ASP A 541 29.98 -31.39 -3.58
CA ASP A 541 28.72 -31.96 -4.04
C ASP A 541 27.49 -31.25 -3.43
N ASP A 542 26.32 -31.45 -4.05
CA ASP A 542 25.07 -30.79 -3.65
C ASP A 542 24.69 -31.07 -2.19
N ALA A 543 24.97 -32.27 -1.68
CA ALA A 543 24.66 -32.63 -0.30
C ALA A 543 25.53 -31.84 0.69
N THR A 544 26.81 -31.72 0.39
CA THR A 544 27.78 -30.95 1.17
C THR A 544 27.49 -29.46 1.09
N LEU A 545 27.16 -28.94 -0.10
CA LEU A 545 26.69 -27.55 -0.28
C LEU A 545 25.44 -27.26 0.53
N LEU A 546 24.43 -28.14 0.49
CA LEU A 546 23.21 -28.00 1.28
C LEU A 546 23.49 -28.04 2.78
N GLU A 547 24.38 -28.92 3.24
CA GLU A 547 24.78 -28.97 4.65
C GLU A 547 25.49 -27.67 5.06
N GLN A 548 26.44 -27.17 4.25
CA GLN A 548 27.09 -25.89 4.49
C GLN A 548 26.09 -24.73 4.50
N ILE A 549 25.11 -24.72 3.59
CA ILE A 549 24.05 -23.72 3.52
C ILE A 549 23.16 -23.76 4.77
N ARG A 550 22.81 -24.97 5.26
CA ARG A 550 22.03 -25.14 6.50
C ARG A 550 22.80 -24.75 7.75
N GLN A 551 24.12 -24.92 7.73
CA GLN A 551 25.00 -24.48 8.80
C GLN A 551 25.21 -22.96 8.80
N ARG A 552 24.96 -22.26 7.68
CA ARG A 552 24.90 -20.80 7.66
C ARG A 552 23.68 -20.36 8.45
N ASN A 553 23.90 -19.69 9.57
CA ASN A 553 22.81 -19.16 10.38
C ASN A 553 22.00 -18.14 9.57
N ARG A 554 20.72 -18.46 9.29
CA ARG A 554 19.77 -17.58 8.60
C ARG A 554 18.79 -16.97 9.62
N PRO A 555 19.12 -15.81 10.23
CA PRO A 555 18.40 -15.29 11.40
C PRO A 555 16.90 -15.12 11.15
N THR A 556 16.49 -14.55 10.02
CA THR A 556 15.07 -14.30 9.69
C THR A 556 14.26 -15.58 9.52
N LEU A 557 14.85 -16.63 8.92
CA LEU A 557 14.18 -17.93 8.77
C LEU A 557 14.10 -18.67 10.10
N ALA A 558 15.16 -18.64 10.90
CA ALA A 558 15.15 -19.20 12.25
C ALA A 558 14.11 -18.50 13.14
N LEU A 559 13.99 -17.17 13.04
CA LEU A 559 12.93 -16.41 13.70
C LEU A 559 11.53 -16.85 13.26
N LEU A 560 11.29 -17.02 11.96
CA LEU A 560 9.99 -17.50 11.47
C LEU A 560 9.67 -18.92 11.96
N GLN A 561 10.65 -19.83 11.93
CA GLN A 561 10.49 -21.19 12.45
C GLN A 561 10.16 -21.20 13.94
N GLY A 562 10.85 -20.37 14.74
CA GLY A 562 10.54 -20.25 16.16
C GLY A 562 9.14 -19.71 16.42
N ASN A 563 8.70 -18.71 15.66
CA ASN A 563 7.33 -18.19 15.74
C ASN A 563 6.27 -19.24 15.35
N LEU A 564 6.58 -20.09 14.38
CA LEU A 564 5.73 -21.23 14.02
C LEU A 564 5.65 -22.27 15.16
N CYS A 565 6.78 -22.61 15.79
CA CYS A 565 6.80 -23.49 16.97
C CYS A 565 5.99 -22.89 18.13
N LEU A 566 6.03 -21.57 18.35
CA LEU A 566 5.18 -20.91 19.34
C LEU A 566 3.69 -21.03 19.03
N ALA A 567 3.31 -20.87 17.76
CA ALA A 567 1.93 -21.05 17.33
C ALA A 567 1.46 -22.51 17.51
N GLU A 568 2.38 -23.47 17.41
CA GLU A 568 2.13 -24.90 17.66
C GLU A 568 2.12 -25.31 19.15
N GLU A 569 2.18 -24.34 20.06
CA GLU A 569 2.27 -24.62 21.51
C GLU A 569 3.54 -25.41 21.90
N LYS A 570 4.65 -25.19 21.21
CA LYS A 570 5.97 -25.78 21.51
C LYS A 570 7.00 -24.69 21.83
N PRO A 571 6.89 -24.01 22.99
CA PRO A 571 7.74 -22.87 23.33
C PRO A 571 9.23 -23.25 23.53
N GLU A 572 9.54 -24.47 23.97
CA GLU A 572 10.92 -24.94 24.12
C GLU A 572 11.61 -25.13 22.76
N ASP A 573 10.92 -25.72 21.78
CA ASP A 573 11.41 -25.85 20.41
C ASP A 573 11.60 -24.46 19.77
N ALA A 574 10.69 -23.53 20.06
CA ALA A 574 10.80 -22.15 19.60
C ALA A 574 12.07 -21.47 20.12
N LEU A 575 12.38 -21.61 21.41
CA LEU A 575 13.61 -21.07 22.00
C LEU A 575 14.88 -21.63 21.33
N ALA A 576 14.90 -22.91 20.94
CA ALA A 576 16.02 -23.48 20.21
C ALA A 576 16.23 -22.83 18.83
N HIS A 577 15.14 -22.50 18.12
CA HIS A 577 15.21 -21.74 16.87
C HIS A 577 15.63 -20.28 17.10
N PHE A 578 15.11 -19.62 18.13
CA PHE A 578 15.50 -18.26 18.47
C PHE A 578 16.96 -18.16 18.91
N GLN A 579 17.50 -19.17 19.59
CA GLN A 579 18.92 -19.23 19.95
C GLN A 579 19.82 -19.27 18.70
N LYS A 580 19.40 -19.99 17.64
CA LYS A 580 20.11 -19.96 16.34
C LYS A 580 20.06 -18.57 15.72
N ALA A 581 18.90 -17.91 15.75
CA ALA A 581 18.76 -16.54 15.25
C ALA A 581 19.64 -15.55 16.05
N GLN A 582 19.65 -15.68 17.38
CA GLN A 582 20.42 -14.84 18.29
C GLN A 582 21.93 -15.00 18.08
N THR A 583 22.40 -16.23 17.88
CA THR A 583 23.82 -16.50 17.59
C THR A 583 24.26 -15.84 16.28
N ALA A 584 23.36 -15.75 15.30
CA ALA A 584 23.62 -15.13 14.00
C ALA A 584 23.57 -13.60 14.07
N SER A 585 22.54 -13.08 14.73
CA SER A 585 22.22 -11.65 14.78
C SER A 585 21.56 -11.35 16.14
N PRO A 586 22.36 -11.06 17.18
CA PRO A 586 21.84 -10.79 18.53
C PRO A 586 20.91 -9.56 18.58
N ARG A 587 21.12 -8.62 17.66
CA ARG A 587 20.35 -7.38 17.55
C ARG A 587 19.25 -7.44 16.48
N LEU A 588 18.87 -8.64 16.06
CA LEU A 588 17.79 -8.82 15.09
C LEU A 588 16.50 -8.21 15.66
N PRO A 589 15.85 -7.28 14.95
CA PRO A 589 14.55 -6.77 15.35
C PRO A 589 13.54 -7.89 15.55
N ASP A 590 12.62 -7.74 16.50
CA ASP A 590 11.58 -8.71 16.89
C ASP A 590 12.08 -10.03 17.53
N LEU A 591 13.38 -10.34 17.54
CA LEU A 591 13.91 -11.58 18.12
C LEU A 591 13.63 -11.70 19.62
N HIS A 592 14.05 -10.70 20.39
CA HIS A 592 13.87 -10.69 21.84
C HIS A 592 12.39 -10.58 22.25
N ILE A 593 11.56 -9.95 21.41
CA ILE A 593 10.09 -9.97 21.57
C ILE A 593 9.55 -11.40 21.40
N SER A 594 10.05 -12.13 20.40
CA SER A 594 9.64 -13.52 20.14
C SER A 594 10.10 -14.46 21.26
N ILE A 595 11.32 -14.29 21.77
CA ILE A 595 11.84 -14.98 22.97
C ILE A 595 10.95 -14.69 24.20
N ALA A 596 10.61 -13.42 24.43
CA ALA A 596 9.75 -13.02 25.54
C ALA A 596 8.36 -13.65 25.45
N HIS A 597 7.78 -13.73 24.24
CA HIS A 597 6.52 -14.44 24.02
C HIS A 597 6.62 -15.94 24.31
N SER A 598 7.78 -16.59 24.07
CA SER A 598 8.00 -17.98 24.51
C SER A 598 7.90 -18.10 26.03
N TYR A 599 8.61 -17.26 26.75
CA TYR A 599 8.59 -17.26 28.21
C TYR A 599 7.21 -16.96 28.77
N LEU A 600 6.45 -16.04 28.16
CA LEU A 600 5.05 -15.79 28.52
C LEU A 600 4.17 -17.04 28.35
N LYS A 601 4.32 -17.79 27.25
CA LYS A 601 3.59 -19.05 27.06
C LYS A 601 3.95 -20.09 28.12
N MET A 602 5.20 -20.11 28.55
CA MET A 602 5.70 -20.98 29.63
C MET A 602 5.34 -20.50 31.04
N GLN A 603 4.62 -19.38 31.19
CA GLN A 603 4.33 -18.73 32.49
C GLN A 603 5.59 -18.30 33.27
N GLN A 604 6.71 -18.13 32.57
CA GLN A 604 7.98 -17.63 33.11
C GLN A 604 7.99 -16.10 33.01
N LEU A 605 7.23 -15.45 33.90
CA LEU A 605 6.93 -14.02 33.76
C LEU A 605 8.16 -13.13 33.92
N GLN A 606 9.10 -13.48 34.81
CA GLN A 606 10.34 -12.72 35.01
C GLN A 606 11.28 -12.83 33.81
N ASP A 607 11.45 -14.03 33.24
CA ASP A 607 12.27 -14.23 32.05
C ASP A 607 11.68 -13.51 30.82
N ALA A 608 10.34 -13.48 30.72
CA ALA A 608 9.65 -12.71 29.70
C ALA A 608 9.87 -11.20 29.85
N GLU A 609 9.76 -10.67 31.07
CA GLU A 609 10.03 -9.27 31.38
C GLU A 609 11.46 -8.88 30.97
N GLU A 610 12.46 -9.66 31.36
CA GLU A 610 13.87 -9.44 31.01
C GLU A 610 14.08 -9.46 29.48
N ALA A 611 13.48 -10.42 28.78
CA ALA A 611 13.58 -10.50 27.33
C ALA A 611 12.90 -9.31 26.62
N PHE A 612 11.78 -8.78 27.13
CA PHE A 612 11.22 -7.53 26.60
C PHE A 612 12.08 -6.31 26.91
N PHE A 613 12.74 -6.25 28.07
CA PHE A 613 13.71 -5.19 28.36
C PHE A 613 14.89 -5.24 27.39
N GLN A 614 15.42 -6.42 27.08
CA GLN A 614 16.46 -6.59 26.05
C GLN A 614 15.97 -6.10 24.68
N ALA A 615 14.70 -6.34 24.33
CA ALA A 615 14.12 -5.80 23.10
C ALA A 615 14.07 -4.26 23.10
N LEU A 616 13.81 -3.63 24.24
CA LEU A 616 13.80 -2.17 24.40
C LEU A 616 15.19 -1.56 24.49
N GLU A 617 16.19 -2.27 24.99
CA GLU A 617 17.59 -1.86 24.92
C GLU A 617 18.07 -1.78 23.46
N ILE A 618 17.59 -2.70 22.61
CA ILE A 618 17.86 -2.69 21.17
C ILE A 618 17.03 -1.61 20.46
N ASN A 619 15.73 -1.56 20.71
CA ASN A 619 14.83 -0.57 20.12
C ASN A 619 13.91 0.06 21.18
N PRO A 620 14.29 1.23 21.74
CA PRO A 620 13.49 1.95 22.73
C PRO A 620 12.09 2.39 22.25
N ASP A 621 11.89 2.44 20.93
CA ASP A 621 10.64 2.86 20.29
C ASP A 621 9.74 1.68 19.90
N SER A 622 10.07 0.47 20.35
CA SER A 622 9.31 -0.74 20.05
C SER A 622 7.97 -0.78 20.78
N ALA A 623 6.90 -0.34 20.08
CA ALA A 623 5.53 -0.44 20.57
C ALA A 623 5.13 -1.90 20.89
N ALA A 624 5.66 -2.87 20.14
CA ALA A 624 5.39 -4.29 20.34
C ALA A 624 6.02 -4.84 21.64
N ALA A 625 7.23 -4.42 21.99
CA ALA A 625 7.86 -4.81 23.25
C ALA A 625 7.14 -4.20 24.47
N LEU A 626 6.75 -2.92 24.39
CA LEU A 626 5.96 -2.25 25.43
C LEU A 626 4.58 -2.88 25.63
N TYR A 627 3.93 -3.23 24.53
CA TYR A 627 2.69 -4.01 24.57
C TYR A 627 2.89 -5.35 25.31
N GLY A 628 3.97 -6.07 24.98
CA GLY A 628 4.36 -7.31 25.63
C GLY A 628 4.60 -7.17 27.14
N LEU A 629 5.34 -6.14 27.58
CA LEU A 629 5.49 -5.80 29.00
C LEU A 629 4.13 -5.53 29.67
N GLY A 630 3.25 -4.80 29.00
CA GLY A 630 1.88 -4.60 29.45
C GLY A 630 1.15 -5.90 29.73
N LEU A 631 1.30 -6.92 28.86
CA LEU A 631 0.73 -8.24 29.08
C LEU A 631 1.39 -8.98 30.26
N VAL A 632 2.71 -8.91 30.40
CA VAL A 632 3.46 -9.49 31.53
C VAL A 632 2.92 -8.91 32.85
N TYR A 633 2.87 -7.59 32.97
CA TYR A 633 2.40 -6.91 34.19
C TYR A 633 0.93 -7.17 34.49
N LEU A 634 0.07 -7.31 33.48
CA LEU A 634 -1.31 -7.76 33.68
C LEU A 634 -1.36 -9.16 34.30
N GLN A 635 -0.51 -10.10 33.87
CA GLN A 635 -0.41 -11.45 34.44
C GLN A 635 0.17 -11.44 35.86
N MET A 636 1.17 -10.59 36.12
CA MET A 636 1.74 -10.35 37.46
C MET A 636 0.78 -9.58 38.40
N ARG A 637 -0.34 -9.06 37.88
CA ARG A 637 -1.31 -8.19 38.59
C ARG A 637 -0.74 -6.83 39.02
N GLN A 638 0.29 -6.37 38.33
CA GLN A 638 0.89 -5.04 38.46
C GLN A 638 0.16 -4.06 37.52
N PHE A 639 -1.06 -3.66 37.90
CA PHE A 639 -1.95 -2.96 36.96
C PHE A 639 -1.52 -1.53 36.63
N ASN A 640 -0.77 -0.85 37.51
CA ASN A 640 -0.24 0.49 37.20
C ASN A 640 0.86 0.40 36.13
N ASP A 641 1.84 -0.47 36.34
CA ASP A 641 2.95 -0.69 35.40
C ASP A 641 2.43 -1.20 34.04
N ALA A 642 1.40 -2.06 34.07
CA ALA A 642 0.69 -2.48 32.87
C ALA A 642 0.07 -1.29 32.11
N ALA A 643 -0.63 -0.39 32.81
CA ALA A 643 -1.25 0.76 32.18
C ALA A 643 -0.19 1.71 31.59
N GLU A 644 0.92 1.95 32.29
CA GLU A 644 2.03 2.78 31.81
C GLU A 644 2.65 2.20 30.54
N ALA A 645 3.05 0.93 30.55
CA ALA A 645 3.63 0.26 29.38
C ALA A 645 2.67 0.24 28.17
N LEU A 646 1.38 0.02 28.41
CA LEU A 646 0.38 0.01 27.34
C LEU A 646 0.06 1.42 26.81
N MET A 647 0.07 2.45 27.66
CA MET A 647 -0.02 3.85 27.23
C MET A 647 1.16 4.23 26.35
N ASP A 648 2.36 3.84 26.75
CA ASP A 648 3.59 4.04 26.00
C ASP A 648 3.58 3.32 24.64
N SER A 649 3.01 2.12 24.60
CA SER A 649 2.81 1.35 23.36
C SER A 649 1.86 2.07 22.39
N VAL A 650 0.66 2.46 22.85
CA VAL A 650 -0.32 3.15 21.99
C VAL A 650 0.08 4.59 21.66
N GLY A 651 0.95 5.19 22.47
CA GLY A 651 1.55 6.49 22.21
C GLY A 651 2.58 6.45 21.07
N ARG A 652 3.21 5.30 20.84
CA ARG A 652 4.12 5.06 19.70
C ARG A 652 3.35 4.65 18.45
N ILE A 653 2.45 3.66 18.58
CA ILE A 653 1.57 3.22 17.48
C ILE A 653 0.12 3.25 17.95
N TYR A 654 -0.62 4.27 17.52
CA TYR A 654 -2.01 4.41 17.91
C TYR A 654 -2.89 3.29 17.36
N HIS A 655 -2.70 2.90 16.09
CA HIS A 655 -3.51 1.86 15.46
C HIS A 655 -3.05 0.47 15.92
N ASN A 656 -3.40 0.12 17.15
CA ASN A 656 -3.16 -1.17 17.76
C ASN A 656 -4.37 -1.55 18.63
N PRO A 657 -5.43 -2.13 18.03
CA PRO A 657 -6.68 -2.41 18.73
C PRO A 657 -6.48 -3.37 19.92
N ASN A 658 -5.50 -4.27 19.85
CA ASN A 658 -5.19 -5.16 20.96
C ASN A 658 -4.51 -4.42 22.13
N ALA A 659 -3.54 -3.53 21.87
CA ALA A 659 -2.95 -2.72 22.93
C ALA A 659 -3.99 -1.84 23.63
N HIS A 660 -4.89 -1.19 22.88
CA HIS A 660 -6.02 -0.45 23.44
C HIS A 660 -6.96 -1.34 24.25
N TYR A 661 -7.23 -2.57 23.78
CA TYR A 661 -8.03 -3.53 24.53
C TYR A 661 -7.43 -3.86 25.90
N PHE A 662 -6.13 -4.18 25.94
CA PHE A 662 -5.45 -4.52 27.17
C PHE A 662 -5.20 -3.30 28.06
N LEU A 663 -5.06 -2.11 27.49
CA LEU A 663 -5.01 -0.85 28.25
C LEU A 663 -6.33 -0.63 29.01
N GLY A 664 -7.45 -0.90 28.36
CA GLY A 664 -8.77 -0.87 29.01
C GLY A 664 -8.90 -1.92 30.13
N GLU A 665 -8.32 -3.12 29.96
CA GLU A 665 -8.27 -4.12 31.05
C GLU A 665 -7.44 -3.63 32.24
N ALA A 666 -6.28 -3.01 32.00
CA ALA A 666 -5.45 -2.44 33.06
C ALA A 666 -6.23 -1.35 33.83
N PHE A 667 -6.84 -0.39 33.12
CA PHE A 667 -7.66 0.65 33.75
C PHE A 667 -8.85 0.10 34.52
N TYR A 668 -9.53 -0.93 33.99
CA TYR A 668 -10.64 -1.57 34.69
C TYR A 668 -10.18 -2.19 36.02
N ARG A 669 -9.02 -2.86 36.03
CA ARG A 669 -8.45 -3.45 37.26
C ARG A 669 -8.00 -2.39 38.26
N LEU A 670 -7.65 -1.19 37.78
CA LEU A 670 -7.37 -0.01 38.62
C LEU A 670 -8.64 0.72 39.09
N GLY A 671 -9.84 0.30 38.67
CA GLY A 671 -11.11 0.97 38.98
C GLY A 671 -11.32 2.30 38.23
N ARG A 672 -10.54 2.57 37.18
CA ARG A 672 -10.65 3.77 36.34
C ARG A 672 -11.60 3.51 35.18
N PHE A 673 -12.90 3.42 35.49
CA PHE A 673 -13.89 2.88 34.54
C PHE A 673 -14.10 3.73 33.29
N GLU A 674 -14.05 5.06 33.40
CA GLU A 674 -14.19 5.96 32.26
C GLU A 674 -13.03 5.79 31.27
N MET A 675 -11.80 5.69 31.79
CA MET A 675 -10.61 5.46 30.97
C MET A 675 -10.65 4.07 30.31
N ALA A 676 -11.11 3.06 31.05
CA ALA A 676 -11.27 1.71 30.51
C ALA A 676 -12.27 1.67 29.33
N ALA A 677 -13.42 2.33 29.49
CA ALA A 677 -14.41 2.46 28.42
C ALA A 677 -13.81 3.19 27.21
N GLN A 678 -13.13 4.32 27.42
CA GLN A 678 -12.48 5.07 26.34
C GLN A 678 -11.47 4.20 25.55
N SER A 679 -10.60 3.47 26.23
CA SER A 679 -9.63 2.58 25.57
C SER A 679 -10.33 1.47 24.78
N TRP A 680 -11.40 0.87 25.30
CA TRP A 680 -12.16 -0.13 24.57
C TRP A 680 -12.95 0.44 23.39
N GLU A 681 -13.48 1.67 23.49
CA GLU A 681 -14.13 2.38 22.38
C GLU A 681 -13.14 2.62 21.24
N VAL A 682 -11.92 3.03 21.56
CA VAL A 682 -10.84 3.16 20.57
C VAL A 682 -10.53 1.80 19.95
N ALA A 683 -10.43 0.73 20.75
CA ALA A 683 -10.17 -0.61 20.25
C ALA A 683 -11.24 -1.10 19.25
N VAL A 684 -12.53 -0.89 19.52
CA VAL A 684 -13.62 -1.30 18.59
C VAL A 684 -13.77 -0.34 17.42
N THR A 685 -13.39 0.92 17.56
CA THR A 685 -13.33 1.86 16.43
C THR A 685 -12.26 1.43 15.43
N GLN A 686 -11.10 0.98 15.93
CA GLN A 686 -10.01 0.47 15.08
C GLN A 686 -10.28 -0.94 14.55
N ALA A 687 -10.94 -1.80 15.33
CA ALA A 687 -11.32 -3.15 14.95
C ALA A 687 -12.79 -3.42 15.30
N PRO A 688 -13.76 -3.04 14.43
CA PRO A 688 -15.19 -3.23 14.69
C PRO A 688 -15.60 -4.69 14.93
N GLY A 689 -14.80 -5.64 14.44
CA GLY A 689 -15.00 -7.08 14.67
C GLY A 689 -14.56 -7.57 16.06
N LEU A 690 -13.98 -6.74 16.93
CA LEU A 690 -13.36 -7.15 18.19
C LEU A 690 -14.41 -7.47 19.27
N LYS A 691 -15.10 -8.61 19.13
CA LYS A 691 -16.19 -9.05 20.03
C LYS A 691 -15.83 -8.99 21.51
N LYS A 692 -14.58 -9.32 21.88
CA LYS A 692 -14.11 -9.27 23.28
C LYS A 692 -14.19 -7.85 23.86
N ALA A 693 -13.86 -6.83 23.08
CA ALA A 693 -13.94 -5.43 23.50
C ALA A 693 -15.40 -4.97 23.62
N HIS A 694 -16.27 -5.33 22.67
CA HIS A 694 -17.71 -5.07 22.79
C HIS A 694 -18.32 -5.71 24.05
N LYS A 695 -17.94 -6.94 24.39
CA LYS A 695 -18.39 -7.57 25.65
C LYS A 695 -17.98 -6.77 26.89
N ARG A 696 -16.77 -6.21 26.90
CA ARG A 696 -16.28 -5.36 27.99
C ARG A 696 -17.01 -4.01 28.06
N LEU A 697 -17.27 -3.37 26.92
CA LEU A 697 -18.05 -2.12 26.84
C LEU A 697 -19.49 -2.31 27.34
N ILE A 698 -20.15 -3.42 26.97
CA ILE A 698 -21.49 -3.73 27.48
C ILE A 698 -21.47 -3.86 29.01
N ASP A 699 -20.54 -4.64 29.56
CA ASP A 699 -20.42 -4.85 31.01
C ASP A 699 -20.18 -3.54 31.77
N ILE A 700 -19.22 -2.71 31.31
CA ILE A 700 -18.83 -1.49 32.01
C ILE A 700 -19.90 -0.40 31.93
N TYR A 701 -20.56 -0.24 30.78
CA TYR A 701 -21.65 0.73 30.63
C TYR A 701 -22.89 0.33 31.44
N GLN A 702 -23.15 -0.97 31.62
CA GLN A 702 -24.27 -1.43 32.45
C GLN A 702 -23.99 -1.35 33.95
N ARG A 703 -22.79 -1.76 34.38
CA ARG A 703 -22.51 -2.00 35.80
C ARG A 703 -21.84 -0.85 36.52
N HIS A 704 -21.06 -0.04 35.80
CA HIS A 704 -20.19 0.97 36.42
C HIS A 704 -20.53 2.39 35.97
N LEU A 705 -20.80 2.61 34.67
CA LEU A 705 -21.02 3.96 34.11
C LEU A 705 -22.50 4.35 33.92
N ASN A 706 -23.43 3.39 34.04
CA ASN A 706 -24.88 3.60 33.87
C ASN A 706 -25.30 4.21 32.51
N GLU A 707 -24.62 3.84 31.43
CA GLU A 707 -24.90 4.32 30.06
C GLU A 707 -25.64 3.26 29.23
N ALA A 708 -26.90 3.00 29.57
CA ALA A 708 -27.70 1.91 28.98
C ALA A 708 -27.82 1.97 27.44
N LEU A 709 -27.86 3.16 26.85
CA LEU A 709 -27.94 3.33 25.39
C LEU A 709 -26.68 2.84 24.68
N LYS A 710 -25.49 3.20 25.17
CA LYS A 710 -24.22 2.71 24.60
C LYS A 710 -24.06 1.21 24.76
N ALA A 711 -24.46 0.67 25.92
CA ALA A 711 -24.48 -0.78 26.13
C ALA A 711 -25.37 -1.49 25.09
N ALA A 712 -26.57 -0.98 24.82
CA ALA A 712 -27.47 -1.55 23.82
C ALA A 712 -26.89 -1.47 22.40
N GLN A 713 -26.25 -0.35 22.04
CA GLN A 713 -25.59 -0.18 20.74
C GLN A 713 -24.48 -1.23 20.53
N HIS A 714 -23.61 -1.44 21.50
CA HIS A 714 -22.56 -2.46 21.38
C HIS A 714 -23.12 -3.88 21.39
N GLN A 715 -24.23 -4.13 22.07
CA GLN A 715 -24.90 -5.42 22.03
C GLN A 715 -25.41 -5.73 20.62
N GLU A 716 -26.06 -4.76 19.97
CA GLU A 716 -26.53 -4.89 18.60
C GLU A 716 -25.36 -5.10 17.61
N ILE A 717 -24.27 -4.34 17.75
CA ILE A 717 -23.08 -4.51 16.90
C ILE A 717 -22.49 -5.91 17.10
N ARG A 718 -22.26 -6.33 18.34
CA ARG A 718 -21.69 -7.65 18.66
C ARG A 718 -22.49 -8.78 18.04
N ASP A 719 -23.82 -8.70 18.09
CA ASP A 719 -24.73 -9.74 17.59
C ASP A 719 -24.75 -9.78 16.05
N ARG A 720 -24.39 -8.68 15.37
CA ARG A 720 -24.22 -8.61 13.91
C ARG A 720 -22.86 -9.13 13.42
N ILE A 721 -21.85 -9.22 14.29
CA ILE A 721 -20.53 -9.74 13.91
C ILE A 721 -20.63 -11.26 13.68
N VAL A 722 -20.69 -11.68 12.42
CA VAL A 722 -20.68 -13.10 12.02
C VAL A 722 -19.31 -13.71 12.35
N GLU A 723 -19.30 -14.82 13.08
CA GLU A 723 -18.09 -15.62 13.30
C GLU A 723 -17.70 -16.30 11.99
N VAL A 724 -16.49 -16.04 11.49
CA VAL A 724 -15.83 -16.95 10.55
C VAL A 724 -15.30 -18.10 11.41
N PRO A 725 -15.74 -19.36 11.20
CA PRO A 725 -15.23 -20.47 11.99
C PRO A 725 -13.71 -20.58 11.82
N THR A 726 -12.97 -20.54 12.92
CA THR A 726 -11.60 -21.05 12.97
C THR A 726 -11.69 -22.56 12.74
N HIS A 727 -11.33 -23.03 11.54
CA HIS A 727 -11.32 -24.45 11.25
C HIS A 727 -10.23 -25.13 12.10
N SER A 728 -10.66 -25.82 13.16
CA SER A 728 -9.81 -26.79 13.85
C SER A 728 -9.44 -27.90 12.87
N SER A 729 -8.14 -28.15 12.75
CA SER A 729 -7.55 -29.25 12.00
C SER A 729 -8.08 -30.60 12.46
N ASP A 730 -9.01 -31.17 11.70
CA ASP A 730 -9.10 -32.62 11.45
C ASP A 730 -10.22 -32.86 10.44
N GLN A 731 -9.89 -32.72 9.16
CA GLN A 731 -10.48 -33.49 8.06
C GLN A 731 -9.72 -33.17 6.77
N ALA A 732 -9.32 -34.22 6.06
CA ALA A 732 -8.73 -34.13 4.74
C ALA A 732 -9.57 -33.20 3.86
N VAL A 733 -8.91 -32.17 3.30
CA VAL A 733 -9.55 -31.13 2.50
C VAL A 733 -10.11 -31.77 1.22
N ASP A 734 -11.40 -32.07 1.23
CA ASP A 734 -12.16 -32.32 0.02
C ASP A 734 -12.43 -30.96 -0.65
N LYS A 735 -11.70 -30.69 -1.74
CA LYS A 735 -11.68 -29.43 -2.52
C LYS A 735 -13.05 -29.01 -3.09
N LYS A 736 -14.13 -29.74 -2.82
CA LYS A 736 -15.48 -29.49 -3.35
C LYS A 736 -16.30 -28.46 -2.59
N THR A 737 -15.95 -28.11 -1.34
CA THR A 737 -16.88 -27.34 -0.48
C THR A 737 -16.71 -25.82 -0.54
N THR A 738 -15.58 -25.30 -1.05
CA THR A 738 -15.29 -23.85 -1.05
C THR A 738 -16.05 -23.07 -2.12
N LEU A 739 -16.61 -23.72 -3.15
CA LEU A 739 -17.42 -23.07 -4.18
C LEU A 739 -18.88 -22.86 -3.75
N LYS A 740 -19.41 -23.69 -2.85
CA LYS A 740 -20.82 -23.65 -2.48
C LYS A 740 -21.15 -22.42 -1.62
N THR A 741 -20.23 -22.01 -0.75
CA THR A 741 -20.39 -20.86 0.15
C THR A 741 -20.35 -19.51 -0.60
N VAL A 742 -19.58 -19.41 -1.69
CA VAL A 742 -19.56 -18.22 -2.56
C VAL A 742 -20.87 -18.08 -3.36
N LEU A 743 -21.51 -19.20 -3.70
CA LEU A 743 -22.77 -19.25 -4.45
C LEU A 743 -24.03 -19.07 -3.57
N GLU A 744 -23.91 -19.14 -2.25
CA GLU A 744 -25.04 -19.00 -1.32
C GLU A 744 -25.05 -17.65 -0.57
N GLN A 745 -23.89 -16.98 -0.42
CA GLN A 745 -23.82 -15.62 0.15
C GLN A 745 -24.00 -14.49 -0.90
N SER A 746 -24.17 -14.82 -2.18
CA SER A 746 -24.42 -13.87 -3.27
C SER A 746 -25.93 -13.55 -3.44
N GLY A 747 -26.62 -13.30 -2.33
CA GLY A 747 -27.98 -12.77 -2.31
C GLY A 747 -28.04 -11.29 -2.70
N THR A 748 -28.34 -11.04 -3.98
CA THR A 748 -29.12 -9.90 -4.51
C THR A 748 -28.90 -8.51 -3.90
N HIS A 749 -27.84 -7.81 -4.32
CA HIS A 749 -27.88 -6.35 -4.46
C HIS A 749 -27.38 -5.97 -5.86
N THR A 750 -28.33 -5.75 -6.77
CA THR A 750 -28.05 -5.22 -8.11
C THR A 750 -28.72 -3.86 -8.24
N LYS A 751 -27.97 -2.90 -8.79
CA LYS A 751 -28.46 -1.54 -8.99
C LYS A 751 -29.62 -1.60 -10.00
N LYS A 752 -30.85 -1.27 -9.58
CA LYS A 752 -31.98 -1.18 -10.50
C LYS A 752 -31.74 -0.07 -11.53
N LEU A 753 -32.07 -0.31 -12.79
CA LEU A 753 -32.07 0.72 -13.85
C LEU A 753 -33.30 1.64 -13.71
N VAL A 754 -33.36 2.43 -12.64
CA VAL A 754 -34.48 3.31 -12.32
C VAL A 754 -34.54 4.47 -13.34
N GLY A 755 -35.70 4.64 -13.99
CA GLY A 755 -35.95 5.77 -14.89
C GLY A 755 -35.57 5.55 -16.36
N ILE A 756 -35.07 4.36 -16.73
CA ILE A 756 -34.78 4.03 -18.13
C ILE A 756 -36.02 3.35 -18.77
N PRO A 757 -36.55 3.86 -19.92
CA PRO A 757 -37.66 3.22 -20.60
C PRO A 757 -37.31 1.79 -21.07
N PRO A 758 -38.21 0.79 -20.90
CA PRO A 758 -37.95 -0.59 -21.31
C PRO A 758 -37.49 -0.76 -22.77
N ALA A 759 -38.02 0.05 -23.69
CA ALA A 759 -37.62 0.06 -25.09
C ALA A 759 -36.15 0.48 -25.34
N LYS A 760 -35.48 1.07 -24.35
CA LYS A 760 -34.05 1.45 -24.41
C LYS A 760 -33.13 0.45 -23.72
N ILE A 761 -33.69 -0.56 -23.05
CA ILE A 761 -32.93 -1.60 -22.33
C ILE A 761 -32.73 -2.79 -23.25
N ILE A 762 -31.49 -3.30 -23.32
CA ILE A 762 -31.17 -4.55 -24.01
C ILE A 762 -31.16 -5.67 -22.97
N THR A 763 -31.98 -6.70 -23.14
CA THR A 763 -31.97 -7.86 -22.24
C THR A 763 -31.02 -8.93 -22.77
N LEU A 764 -30.11 -9.41 -21.94
CA LEU A 764 -29.10 -10.39 -22.29
C LEU A 764 -29.31 -11.68 -21.50
N VAL A 765 -29.33 -12.81 -22.18
CA VAL A 765 -29.12 -14.12 -21.53
C VAL A 765 -27.66 -14.50 -21.69
N SER A 766 -26.96 -14.68 -20.57
CA SER A 766 -25.54 -14.99 -20.55
C SER A 766 -25.19 -16.13 -19.60
N GLY A 767 -24.00 -16.68 -19.77
CA GLY A 767 -23.50 -17.80 -19.00
C GLY A 767 -22.31 -18.46 -19.71
N LEU A 768 -21.66 -19.39 -19.01
CA LEU A 768 -20.67 -20.27 -19.63
C LEU A 768 -21.32 -21.14 -20.72
N PRO A 769 -20.56 -21.69 -21.67
CA PRO A 769 -21.08 -22.72 -22.56
C PRO A 769 -21.79 -23.83 -21.77
N ARG A 770 -22.93 -24.34 -22.28
CA ARG A 770 -23.72 -25.42 -21.65
C ARG A 770 -24.31 -25.12 -20.26
N SER A 771 -24.32 -23.86 -19.82
CA SER A 771 -24.93 -23.41 -18.55
C SER A 771 -26.47 -23.36 -18.53
N GLY A 772 -27.14 -23.67 -19.66
CA GLY A 772 -28.60 -23.62 -19.77
C GLY A 772 -29.16 -22.34 -20.39
N THR A 773 -28.33 -21.52 -21.02
CA THR A 773 -28.75 -20.26 -21.68
C THR A 773 -29.78 -20.47 -22.79
N SER A 774 -29.75 -21.57 -23.54
CA SER A 774 -30.79 -21.86 -24.56
C SER A 774 -32.17 -22.11 -23.93
N MET A 775 -32.22 -22.82 -22.80
CA MET A 775 -33.46 -23.05 -22.06
C MET A 775 -34.04 -21.73 -21.53
N MET A 776 -33.17 -20.86 -21.01
CA MET A 776 -33.60 -19.54 -20.57
C MET A 776 -34.15 -18.68 -21.73
N MET A 777 -33.54 -18.74 -22.92
CA MET A 777 -34.10 -18.06 -24.10
C MET A 777 -35.51 -18.57 -24.46
N GLN A 778 -35.77 -19.87 -24.35
CA GLN A 778 -37.10 -20.46 -24.59
C GLN A 778 -38.12 -19.98 -23.54
N ILE A 779 -37.74 -19.96 -22.26
CA ILE A 779 -38.58 -19.46 -21.16
C ILE A 779 -39.01 -18.01 -21.42
N LEU A 780 -38.07 -17.15 -21.85
CA LEU A 780 -38.34 -15.75 -22.16
C LEU A 780 -39.23 -15.58 -23.40
N GLN A 781 -39.00 -16.38 -24.45
CA GLN A 781 -39.83 -16.34 -25.66
C GLN A 781 -41.27 -16.79 -25.38
N ALA A 782 -41.44 -17.89 -24.65
CA ALA A 782 -42.76 -18.41 -24.26
C ALA A 782 -43.50 -17.44 -23.35
N GLY A 783 -42.76 -16.74 -22.48
CA GLY A 783 -43.27 -15.69 -21.61
C GLY A 783 -43.55 -14.35 -22.32
N GLY A 784 -43.37 -14.27 -23.64
CA GLY A 784 -43.81 -13.12 -24.45
C GLY A 784 -42.74 -12.06 -24.74
N LEU A 785 -41.46 -12.31 -24.48
CA LEU A 785 -40.38 -11.38 -24.87
C LEU A 785 -39.90 -11.62 -26.30
N ASP A 786 -39.67 -10.51 -27.02
CA ASP A 786 -39.12 -10.53 -28.38
C ASP A 786 -37.63 -10.91 -28.37
N LEU A 787 -37.30 -12.05 -28.96
CA LEU A 787 -35.92 -12.48 -29.18
C LEU A 787 -35.35 -11.87 -30.47
N LEU A 788 -34.07 -11.52 -30.48
CA LEU A 788 -33.32 -11.19 -31.69
C LEU A 788 -32.30 -12.29 -32.00
N THR A 789 -32.60 -13.11 -33.01
CA THR A 789 -31.80 -14.24 -33.49
C THR A 789 -31.77 -14.26 -35.02
N ASP A 790 -30.73 -14.83 -35.64
CA ASP A 790 -30.62 -14.91 -37.11
C ASP A 790 -30.93 -16.29 -37.70
N GLU A 791 -31.31 -17.26 -36.85
CA GLU A 791 -31.68 -18.64 -37.21
C GLU A 791 -30.64 -19.42 -38.03
N LYS A 792 -29.40 -18.91 -38.16
CA LYS A 792 -28.35 -19.56 -38.95
C LYS A 792 -27.90 -20.89 -38.36
N ARG A 793 -27.98 -21.04 -37.03
CA ARG A 793 -27.63 -22.27 -36.32
C ARG A 793 -28.89 -23.05 -35.96
N ASN A 794 -29.21 -24.03 -36.81
CA ASN A 794 -30.33 -24.93 -36.61
C ASN A 794 -30.13 -25.86 -35.41
N ALA A 795 -31.24 -26.42 -34.92
CA ALA A 795 -31.24 -27.47 -33.90
C ALA A 795 -30.44 -28.71 -34.36
N ASP A 796 -29.79 -29.37 -33.41
CA ASP A 796 -29.02 -30.60 -33.63
C ASP A 796 -29.31 -31.63 -32.54
N GLU A 797 -28.69 -32.81 -32.61
CA GLU A 797 -28.86 -33.89 -31.63
C GLU A 797 -28.47 -33.50 -30.19
N HIS A 798 -27.65 -32.45 -30.02
CA HIS A 798 -27.15 -31.97 -28.73
C HIS A 798 -27.97 -30.80 -28.15
N ASN A 799 -28.81 -30.17 -28.97
CA ASN A 799 -29.75 -29.13 -28.60
C ASN A 799 -30.93 -29.11 -29.61
N PRO A 800 -31.91 -30.02 -29.46
CA PRO A 800 -32.98 -30.25 -30.43
C PRO A 800 -33.98 -29.09 -30.55
N LEU A 801 -33.90 -28.11 -29.63
CA LEU A 801 -34.78 -26.93 -29.60
C LEU A 801 -34.09 -25.65 -30.08
N GLY A 802 -32.90 -25.75 -30.68
CA GLY A 802 -32.20 -24.62 -31.31
C GLY A 802 -31.37 -23.76 -30.35
N TYR A 803 -30.45 -22.97 -30.90
CA TYR A 803 -29.39 -22.29 -30.13
C TYR A 803 -29.68 -20.82 -29.81
N PHE A 804 -30.66 -20.20 -30.48
CA PHE A 804 -31.07 -18.80 -30.27
C PHE A 804 -29.88 -17.82 -30.34
N GLU A 805 -29.00 -18.01 -31.32
CA GLU A 805 -27.81 -17.19 -31.53
C GLU A 805 -28.09 -16.09 -32.57
N LEU A 806 -27.34 -14.99 -32.45
CA LEU A 806 -27.18 -13.96 -33.48
C LEU A 806 -25.69 -13.94 -33.83
N GLU A 807 -25.32 -14.31 -35.05
CA GLU A 807 -23.92 -14.53 -35.45
C GLU A 807 -23.06 -13.28 -35.27
N ALA A 808 -23.64 -12.09 -35.53
CA ALA A 808 -22.98 -10.80 -35.34
C ALA A 808 -22.45 -10.57 -33.91
N ILE A 809 -23.03 -11.23 -32.90
CA ILE A 809 -22.58 -11.13 -31.50
C ILE A 809 -21.15 -11.67 -31.32
N LYS A 810 -20.74 -12.65 -32.13
CA LYS A 810 -19.39 -13.24 -32.02
C LYS A 810 -18.27 -12.24 -32.34
N ASN A 811 -18.61 -11.16 -33.04
CA ASN A 811 -17.68 -10.11 -33.46
C ASN A 811 -17.81 -8.79 -32.66
N LEU A 812 -18.45 -8.82 -31.47
CA LEU A 812 -18.70 -7.61 -30.65
C LEU A 812 -17.45 -6.81 -30.28
N LYS A 813 -16.26 -7.43 -30.31
CA LYS A 813 -15.00 -6.73 -30.05
C LYS A 813 -14.60 -5.78 -31.19
N GLN A 814 -15.03 -6.08 -32.42
CA GLN A 814 -14.69 -5.33 -33.62
C GLN A 814 -15.87 -4.53 -34.19
N ASP A 815 -17.09 -5.05 -34.08
CA ASP A 815 -18.30 -4.41 -34.59
C ASP A 815 -19.46 -4.53 -33.58
N LYS A 816 -19.94 -3.36 -33.12
CA LYS A 816 -21.01 -3.22 -32.13
C LYS A 816 -22.34 -2.78 -32.73
N SER A 817 -22.41 -2.61 -34.05
CA SER A 817 -23.59 -2.10 -34.75
C SER A 817 -24.86 -2.93 -34.50
N CYS A 818 -24.71 -4.23 -34.27
CA CYS A 818 -25.80 -5.15 -33.96
C CYS A 818 -26.50 -4.86 -32.62
N LEU A 819 -25.91 -4.10 -31.71
CA LEU A 819 -26.54 -3.74 -30.44
C LEU A 819 -27.65 -2.70 -30.61
N ALA A 820 -27.59 -1.86 -31.65
CA ALA A 820 -28.62 -0.87 -31.94
C ALA A 820 -29.97 -1.53 -32.25
N SER A 821 -29.97 -2.66 -32.97
CA SER A 821 -31.18 -3.42 -33.29
C SER A 821 -31.68 -4.31 -32.15
N ALA A 822 -30.92 -4.41 -31.04
CA ALA A 822 -31.23 -5.22 -29.87
C ALA A 822 -31.95 -4.45 -28.75
N GLN A 823 -32.13 -3.13 -28.86
CA GLN A 823 -32.86 -2.35 -27.86
C GLN A 823 -34.32 -2.82 -27.74
N GLY A 824 -34.78 -3.03 -26.50
CA GLY A 824 -36.10 -3.57 -26.20
C GLY A 824 -36.26 -5.07 -26.48
N LYS A 825 -35.19 -5.77 -26.92
CA LYS A 825 -35.21 -7.19 -27.27
C LYS A 825 -34.28 -8.00 -26.37
N VAL A 826 -34.43 -9.33 -26.46
CA VAL A 826 -33.56 -10.30 -25.79
C VAL A 826 -32.55 -10.86 -26.78
N ILE A 827 -31.26 -10.81 -26.44
CA ILE A 827 -30.20 -11.48 -27.17
C ILE A 827 -29.40 -12.41 -26.27
N LYS A 828 -28.80 -13.44 -26.88
CA LYS A 828 -27.93 -14.38 -26.17
C LYS A 828 -26.46 -14.03 -26.39
N VAL A 829 -25.73 -13.77 -25.31
CA VAL A 829 -24.30 -13.42 -25.35
C VAL A 829 -23.53 -14.33 -24.40
N ILE A 830 -22.53 -15.04 -24.90
CA ILE A 830 -21.68 -15.86 -24.03
C ILE A 830 -20.90 -14.98 -23.04
N ALA A 831 -20.66 -15.48 -21.84
CA ALA A 831 -20.11 -14.68 -20.75
C ALA A 831 -18.77 -13.98 -21.12
N GLN A 832 -17.95 -14.63 -21.94
CA GLN A 832 -16.64 -14.12 -22.40
C GLN A 832 -16.72 -12.84 -23.23
N LEU A 833 -17.88 -12.53 -23.83
CA LEU A 833 -18.09 -11.36 -24.68
C LEU A 833 -18.77 -10.20 -23.95
N LEU A 834 -19.22 -10.39 -22.71
CA LEU A 834 -19.83 -9.31 -21.93
C LEU A 834 -18.92 -8.08 -21.76
N PRO A 835 -17.60 -8.20 -21.55
CA PRO A 835 -16.72 -7.02 -21.46
C PRO A 835 -16.63 -6.21 -22.76
N ALA A 836 -17.07 -6.74 -23.91
CA ALA A 836 -17.06 -6.05 -25.19
C ALA A 836 -18.34 -5.22 -25.45
N LEU A 837 -19.33 -5.27 -24.54
CA LEU A 837 -20.55 -4.48 -24.67
C LEU A 837 -20.26 -2.98 -24.73
N ASP A 838 -21.14 -2.25 -25.40
CA ASP A 838 -21.01 -0.80 -25.55
C ASP A 838 -21.55 -0.08 -24.31
N LYS A 839 -20.77 0.84 -23.75
CA LYS A 839 -21.16 1.61 -22.56
C LYS A 839 -22.31 2.59 -22.84
N GLY A 840 -22.62 2.87 -24.11
CA GLY A 840 -23.72 3.75 -24.52
C GLY A 840 -25.13 3.17 -24.37
N TYR A 841 -25.29 1.87 -24.05
CA TYR A 841 -26.59 1.24 -23.83
C TYR A 841 -26.77 0.79 -22.36
N HIS A 842 -28.03 0.52 -22.00
CA HIS A 842 -28.41 -0.05 -20.71
C HIS A 842 -28.78 -1.52 -20.86
N TYR A 843 -28.34 -2.36 -19.93
CA TYR A 843 -28.49 -3.80 -20.03
C TYR A 843 -29.16 -4.42 -18.81
N ARG A 844 -30.03 -5.39 -19.05
CA ARG A 844 -30.47 -6.37 -18.05
C ARG A 844 -29.87 -7.72 -18.38
N ILE A 845 -29.10 -8.30 -17.48
CA ILE A 845 -28.40 -9.56 -17.72
C ILE A 845 -29.00 -10.65 -16.85
N ILE A 846 -29.53 -11.68 -17.49
CA ILE A 846 -29.93 -12.94 -16.87
C ILE A 846 -28.74 -13.90 -17.02
N PHE A 847 -27.99 -14.06 -15.93
CA PHE A 847 -26.75 -14.83 -15.92
C PHE A 847 -27.01 -16.24 -15.39
N MET A 848 -26.93 -17.23 -16.28
CA MET A 848 -27.11 -18.64 -15.96
C MET A 848 -25.89 -19.24 -15.27
N LEU A 849 -26.11 -19.80 -14.08
CA LEU A 849 -25.10 -20.52 -13.29
C LEU A 849 -25.42 -22.01 -13.30
N ARG A 850 -24.43 -22.82 -13.64
CA ARG A 850 -24.52 -24.28 -13.59
C ARG A 850 -23.24 -24.84 -13.01
N GLU A 851 -23.35 -25.89 -12.23
CA GLU A 851 -22.21 -26.54 -11.60
C GLU A 851 -21.14 -26.92 -12.62
N ILE A 852 -19.88 -26.58 -12.32
CA ILE A 852 -18.80 -26.63 -13.31
C ILE A 852 -18.57 -28.05 -13.84
N HIS A 853 -18.72 -29.06 -12.97
CA HIS A 853 -18.55 -30.45 -13.34
C HIS A 853 -19.62 -30.91 -14.34
N GLU A 854 -20.86 -30.43 -14.20
CA GLU A 854 -21.94 -30.69 -15.17
C GLU A 854 -21.70 -29.98 -16.50
N VAL A 855 -21.19 -28.74 -16.45
CA VAL A 855 -20.82 -27.97 -17.65
C VAL A 855 -19.74 -28.71 -18.44
N LEU A 856 -18.69 -29.18 -17.76
CA LEU A 856 -17.60 -29.93 -18.38
C LEU A 856 -18.06 -31.27 -18.94
N GLN A 857 -18.88 -32.02 -18.20
CA GLN A 857 -19.44 -33.29 -18.68
C GLN A 857 -20.30 -33.08 -19.93
N SER A 858 -21.17 -32.06 -19.92
CA SER A 858 -21.99 -31.74 -21.10
C SER A 858 -21.17 -31.23 -22.28
N GLN A 859 -20.06 -30.53 -22.04
CA GLN A 859 -19.16 -30.04 -23.08
C GLN A 859 -18.37 -31.20 -23.70
N GLN A 860 -17.95 -32.18 -22.91
CA GLN A 860 -17.21 -33.36 -23.36
C GLN A 860 -18.07 -34.27 -24.24
N THR A 861 -19.32 -34.53 -23.86
CA THR A 861 -20.28 -35.30 -24.69
C THR A 861 -20.55 -34.64 -26.05
N MET A 862 -20.44 -33.31 -26.14
CA MET A 862 -20.64 -32.57 -27.39
C MET A 862 -19.38 -32.56 -28.28
N LEU A 863 -18.18 -32.58 -27.70
CA LEU A 863 -16.90 -32.44 -28.41
C LEU A 863 -16.15 -33.76 -28.64
N ASN A 864 -16.61 -34.89 -28.08
CA ASN A 864 -15.91 -36.19 -28.12
C ASN A 864 -14.41 -36.11 -27.69
N GLN A 865 -14.11 -35.34 -26.64
CA GLN A 865 -12.74 -35.09 -26.16
C GLN A 865 -12.29 -36.03 -25.01
N ALA A 866 -10.96 -36.25 -24.91
CA ALA A 866 -10.33 -37.12 -23.92
C ALA A 866 -10.41 -36.57 -22.47
N GLU A 867 -10.38 -37.45 -21.46
CA GLU A 867 -10.51 -37.08 -20.03
C GLU A 867 -9.40 -36.16 -19.49
N SER A 868 -8.20 -36.19 -20.08
CA SER A 868 -7.03 -35.46 -19.56
C SER A 868 -7.11 -33.93 -19.66
N ASP A 869 -8.03 -33.37 -20.47
CA ASP A 869 -8.20 -31.93 -20.64
C ASP A 869 -9.25 -31.31 -19.71
N LYS A 870 -9.94 -32.13 -18.90
CA LYS A 870 -11.09 -31.73 -18.07
C LYS A 870 -10.72 -30.75 -16.95
N ASP A 871 -9.59 -30.97 -16.29
CA ASP A 871 -9.18 -30.16 -15.13
C ASP A 871 -8.70 -28.76 -15.57
N LYS A 872 -7.94 -28.68 -16.66
CA LYS A 872 -7.43 -27.41 -17.22
C LYS A 872 -8.57 -26.55 -17.80
N LEU A 873 -9.52 -27.17 -18.50
CA LEU A 873 -10.70 -26.47 -19.01
C LEU A 873 -11.62 -25.99 -17.87
N GLY A 874 -11.79 -26.82 -16.83
CA GLY A 874 -12.55 -26.46 -15.62
C GLY A 874 -11.98 -25.25 -14.88
N GLN A 875 -10.67 -25.25 -14.64
CA GLN A 875 -9.98 -24.10 -14.03
C GLN A 875 -10.12 -22.83 -14.89
N THR A 876 -9.98 -22.97 -16.21
CA THR A 876 -10.14 -21.85 -17.16
C THR A 876 -11.54 -21.23 -17.08
N PHE A 877 -12.59 -22.05 -17.06
CA PHE A 877 -13.97 -21.59 -16.93
C PHE A 877 -14.28 -20.96 -15.57
N GLN A 878 -13.73 -21.49 -14.47
CA GLN A 878 -13.87 -20.89 -13.15
C GLN A 878 -13.21 -19.51 -13.07
N GLN A 879 -11.98 -19.38 -13.57
CA GLN A 879 -11.26 -18.11 -13.64
C GLN A 879 -12.00 -17.08 -14.50
N GLN A 880 -12.52 -17.50 -15.65
CA GLN A 880 -13.33 -16.64 -16.52
C GLN A 880 -14.60 -16.17 -15.82
N LEU A 881 -15.34 -17.09 -15.20
CA LEU A 881 -16.58 -16.76 -14.48
C LEU A 881 -16.33 -15.75 -13.36
N HIS A 882 -15.26 -15.95 -12.58
CA HIS A 882 -14.87 -15.02 -11.52
C HIS A 882 -14.55 -13.62 -12.07
N ARG A 883 -13.73 -13.52 -13.13
CA ARG A 883 -13.39 -12.23 -13.77
C ARG A 883 -14.64 -11.49 -14.27
N ILE A 884 -15.57 -12.21 -14.89
CA ILE A 884 -16.81 -11.63 -15.43
C ILE A 884 -17.73 -11.17 -14.30
N GLN A 885 -17.86 -11.93 -13.21
CA GLN A 885 -18.66 -11.53 -12.05
C GLN A 885 -18.09 -10.28 -11.36
N VAL A 886 -16.77 -10.18 -11.23
CA VAL A 886 -16.10 -8.98 -10.72
C VAL A 886 -16.32 -7.79 -11.66
N TRP A 887 -16.23 -7.99 -12.97
CA TRP A 887 -16.47 -6.95 -13.96
C TRP A 887 -17.91 -6.42 -13.92
N LEU A 888 -18.91 -7.30 -13.82
CA LEU A 888 -20.33 -6.95 -13.73
C LEU A 888 -20.64 -6.04 -12.53
N ARG A 889 -20.01 -6.29 -11.36
CA ARG A 889 -20.20 -5.47 -10.14
C ARG A 889 -19.74 -4.02 -10.30
N LYS A 890 -18.85 -3.75 -11.25
CA LYS A 890 -18.29 -2.41 -11.50
C LYS A 890 -19.10 -1.58 -12.50
N GLN A 891 -20.11 -2.16 -13.16
CA GLN A 891 -20.85 -1.47 -14.21
C GLN A 891 -22.08 -0.74 -13.66
N ASN A 892 -22.26 0.54 -14.01
CA ASN A 892 -23.39 1.35 -13.58
C ASN A 892 -24.58 1.33 -14.56
N ASN A 893 -24.35 0.88 -15.80
CA ASN A 893 -25.35 0.77 -16.86
C ASN A 893 -25.90 -0.67 -17.01
N ILE A 894 -25.58 -1.58 -16.07
CA ILE A 894 -25.96 -2.99 -16.12
C ILE A 894 -26.66 -3.39 -14.83
N GLU A 895 -27.85 -3.97 -14.98
CA GLU A 895 -28.59 -4.67 -13.93
C GLU A 895 -28.47 -6.18 -14.18
N VAL A 896 -28.20 -7.01 -13.16
CA VAL A 896 -27.98 -8.46 -13.33
C VAL A 896 -28.84 -9.29 -12.38
N ILE A 897 -29.27 -10.47 -12.82
CA ILE A 897 -29.81 -11.54 -11.97
C ILE A 897 -29.03 -12.82 -12.24
N TYR A 898 -28.68 -13.53 -11.17
CA TYR A 898 -28.04 -14.84 -11.27
C TYR A 898 -29.09 -15.93 -11.12
N VAL A 899 -29.22 -16.79 -12.12
CA VAL A 899 -30.21 -17.87 -12.13
C VAL A 899 -29.49 -19.20 -12.15
N LYS A 900 -29.69 -20.02 -11.10
CA LYS A 900 -29.10 -21.36 -11.03
C LYS A 900 -29.91 -22.32 -11.90
N TYR A 901 -29.23 -23.00 -12.83
CA TYR A 901 -29.84 -23.97 -13.74
C TYR A 901 -30.63 -25.06 -12.99
N GLN A 902 -30.09 -25.56 -11.89
CA GLN A 902 -30.75 -26.56 -11.05
C GLN A 902 -32.03 -26.04 -10.39
N GLU A 903 -32.08 -24.76 -10.01
CA GLU A 903 -33.26 -24.13 -9.43
C GLU A 903 -34.39 -24.03 -10.47
N VAL A 904 -34.06 -23.69 -11.72
CA VAL A 904 -35.05 -23.66 -12.81
C VAL A 904 -35.64 -25.05 -13.09
N ILE A 905 -34.86 -26.13 -12.92
CA ILE A 905 -35.35 -27.50 -13.12
C ILE A 905 -36.13 -28.02 -11.92
N GLN A 906 -35.64 -27.80 -10.69
CA GLN A 906 -36.23 -28.39 -9.48
C GLN A 906 -37.41 -27.58 -8.95
N HIS A 907 -37.36 -26.26 -9.10
CA HIS A 907 -38.34 -25.31 -8.59
C HIS A 907 -38.71 -24.26 -9.65
N PRO A 908 -39.23 -24.69 -10.82
CA PRO A 908 -39.43 -23.82 -11.99
C PRO A 908 -40.33 -22.61 -11.71
N LEU A 909 -41.42 -22.80 -10.95
CA LEU A 909 -42.33 -21.71 -10.59
C LEU A 909 -41.61 -20.59 -9.81
N GLN A 910 -40.87 -20.95 -8.77
CA GLN A 910 -40.15 -19.97 -7.95
C GLN A 910 -39.05 -19.24 -8.75
N ALA A 911 -38.35 -19.96 -9.62
CA ALA A 911 -37.32 -19.38 -10.47
C ALA A 911 -37.91 -18.40 -11.49
N ILE A 912 -39.05 -18.73 -12.10
CA ILE A 912 -39.74 -17.92 -13.09
C ILE A 912 -40.42 -16.70 -12.45
N GLU A 913 -40.99 -16.82 -11.25
CA GLU A 913 -41.53 -15.68 -10.49
C GLU A 913 -40.44 -14.65 -10.16
N LYS A 914 -39.28 -15.12 -9.66
CA LYS A 914 -38.12 -14.24 -9.42
C LYS A 914 -37.62 -13.56 -10.69
N LEU A 915 -37.64 -14.29 -11.80
CA LEU A 915 -37.27 -13.75 -13.10
C LEU A 915 -38.29 -12.70 -13.59
N ASN A 916 -39.57 -12.94 -13.36
CA ASN A 916 -40.63 -12.00 -13.71
C ASN A 916 -40.49 -10.69 -12.91
N ASP A 917 -40.21 -10.79 -11.60
CA ASP A 917 -39.96 -9.61 -10.74
C ASP A 917 -38.75 -8.78 -11.25
N PHE A 918 -37.70 -9.45 -11.71
CA PHE A 918 -36.53 -8.80 -12.30
C PHE A 918 -36.84 -8.10 -13.63
N LEU A 919 -37.80 -8.64 -14.39
CA LEU A 919 -38.26 -8.09 -15.67
C LEU A 919 -39.46 -7.15 -15.51
N ASP A 920 -39.76 -6.68 -14.31
CA ASP A 920 -40.87 -5.79 -13.98
C ASP A 920 -42.27 -6.36 -14.30
N GLY A 921 -42.46 -7.67 -14.16
CA GLY A 921 -43.77 -8.30 -14.26
C GLY A 921 -44.27 -8.57 -15.70
N VAL A 922 -43.41 -8.42 -16.70
CA VAL A 922 -43.79 -8.52 -18.13
C VAL A 922 -43.90 -9.96 -18.65
N LEU A 923 -43.48 -10.95 -17.88
CA LEU A 923 -43.41 -12.35 -18.28
C LEU A 923 -44.74 -13.08 -18.04
N ASP A 924 -45.25 -13.78 -19.05
CA ASP A 924 -46.35 -14.74 -18.91
C ASP A 924 -45.85 -16.02 -18.20
N VAL A 925 -45.99 -16.03 -16.88
CA VAL A 925 -45.47 -17.09 -15.99
C VAL A 925 -46.01 -18.47 -16.36
N GLU A 926 -47.28 -18.59 -16.73
CA GLU A 926 -47.89 -19.88 -17.07
C GLU A 926 -47.27 -20.47 -18.34
N LYS A 927 -47.15 -19.67 -19.41
CA LYS A 927 -46.51 -20.14 -20.66
C LYS A 927 -45.01 -20.38 -20.51
N SER A 928 -44.33 -19.57 -19.71
CA SER A 928 -42.92 -19.79 -19.37
C SER A 928 -42.68 -21.13 -18.65
N LEU A 929 -43.65 -21.60 -17.85
CA LEU A 929 -43.55 -22.89 -17.15
C LEU A 929 -43.70 -24.09 -18.08
N GLU A 930 -44.57 -23.99 -19.09
CA GLU A 930 -44.86 -25.09 -20.03
C GLU A 930 -43.63 -25.54 -20.84
N VAL A 931 -42.66 -24.65 -21.05
CA VAL A 931 -41.44 -24.93 -21.84
C VAL A 931 -40.27 -25.46 -20.99
N VAL A 932 -40.40 -25.55 -19.66
CA VAL A 932 -39.37 -26.15 -18.81
C VAL A 932 -39.46 -27.67 -18.85
N ASP A 933 -38.69 -28.30 -19.74
CA ASP A 933 -38.60 -29.77 -19.79
C ASP A 933 -37.58 -30.30 -18.76
N VAL A 934 -38.12 -30.85 -17.66
CA VAL A 934 -37.33 -31.49 -16.59
C VAL A 934 -36.56 -32.73 -17.06
N ASN A 935 -36.92 -33.35 -18.20
CA ASN A 935 -36.25 -34.53 -18.74
C ASN A 935 -34.99 -34.21 -19.54
N LEU A 936 -34.74 -32.93 -19.87
CA LEU A 936 -33.47 -32.49 -20.46
C LEU A 936 -32.29 -32.51 -19.47
N TYR A 937 -32.55 -32.73 -18.17
CA TYR A 937 -31.53 -32.95 -17.15
C TYR A 937 -30.89 -34.36 -17.28
N ARG A 938 -29.96 -34.51 -18.23
CA ARG A 938 -29.16 -35.73 -18.41
C ARG A 938 -28.01 -35.80 -17.42
N ALA A 939 -28.30 -36.08 -16.15
CA ALA A 939 -27.28 -36.47 -15.16
C ALA A 939 -27.87 -37.45 -14.11
N ARG A 940 -28.17 -38.67 -14.55
CA ARG A 940 -28.08 -39.87 -13.69
C ARG A 940 -27.09 -40.82 -14.35
N GLY A 941 -25.85 -40.75 -13.87
CA GLY A 941 -24.71 -41.59 -14.20
C GLY A 941 -23.64 -41.32 -13.18
#